data_AF-A0A9X6NAC0-F1
#
_entry.id   AF-A0A9X6NAC0-F1
#
_cell.length_a   1.000
_cell.length_b   1.000
_cell.length_c   1.000
_cell.angle_alpha   90.00
_cell.angle_beta   90.00
_cell.angle_gamma   90.00
#
_symmetry.space_group_name_H-M   'P 1'
#
loop_
_entity.id
_entity.type
_entity.pdbx_description
1 polymer ?
#
loop_
_entity_poly.entity_id
_entity_poly.type
_entity_poly.pdbx_seq_one_letter_code
_entity_poly.pdbx_strand_id
1 'polypeptide(L)'
;MTFLTEPENPPDCKLLFSNEKTGKDLGQHGGRNVFSTQRLLYGVIGSLALLIVLLVTATVAPYLLPARTGSTTPFRSDAEIASDEIIAYELEKLEKLEAASRRKSINPLSVSSENGLYDSSAAEKASMELLVVEIDNLSDGKFASREIIAFELEKLQKLEGQVGQSINQAIEQSINQAGDSSHSGRSDGLASMDALNIERELDKLLQEMREDTERQGLEEGSEAEENGKGEDAKLEGKKVAPAGPDEGLCVLMPNEQRFDCFPEGNATQTSCEARGCCWSSPSMKVGRRNAKITPVSMGVPYCFYPFDYPTYHLVKYEPTDNGFSGVLERDCDAVDVYPSPIQLLSLDVYFETSQRLRVKITDKNNQRFQVPLPVLPDPPASKSNGLLYDFKVTKKPFSFQVTRIETGAVVFDTSAGGFAFYDQFIEIASYLPSRFIYGLGEHTDAHFLHSVEWTKFTFWTTDIFPSQGTPLYGDHPFYLNMEEDGRANGVLLFNSNAMDVILQPTPAITYRTIGGMLDFYVFLGPSPQDVVAQYIELVGKPVLPPYWALGFHLCRWGYGSLAETKRIMERNIAAGIPLDTQWNDIDYMDSFKDFSVNPANFSGVPNFVGDLHSRGMHYVVITDPGISSVEPANTYPPYDHGVALNCFVKNSTDEIIEGRVWTGKSQAYPDFSHPNASAYWTTEIANFHEIVPTDGLWIDMNEPSNFVDGSVYGCPQSPLETPPYLPGIAGAGLNTRTLCMTAKHYAGLHYNLHSMYGIYQAAATRSAFISLNPNKRPFALSRSSFIGQGQFSAHWTGDVSSDWSHLQTSIGDILNFNMFGIPLVGADICGFAGDTTPELCLRWQQLGAFYPFARNHNSQGQKDQDPAAFSVNVTNAIKSALQTRYRLLPYFNSLFFRASLNGSTVVRPLFFEFPQDPRTYSVDGQFLVGPGLMISPVITPNTTEILSYFPAGRWFDYYTGLEVDGKGAWLHLPAPLDTINVHIRGGSIIPLQNGEVTTTASRLNPFELLVALNAGSASASASASASASASGNGSASGELFFDDGEQLDVLERGSFTLVQFALMENVLSSVVVSPGLWDIPRLDLVSIYGMDEPRAVVVGGKDAEFTYDAMGVLRIRSLGLDLKTPFKIAFEF
;
A
#
# COMPACT_ATOMS: atom_id res chain seq x y z
N MET A 1 -36.13 -44.86 -1.80
CA MET A 1 -36.73 -45.52 -2.99
C MET A 1 -36.59 -44.53 -4.13
N THR A 2 -35.70 -44.71 -5.11
CA THR A 2 -35.64 -45.75 -6.18
C THR A 2 -36.44 -45.31 -7.42
N PHE A 3 -35.81 -45.41 -8.59
CA PHE A 3 -36.19 -44.89 -9.92
C PHE A 3 -37.38 -45.62 -10.60
N LEU A 4 -37.67 -45.19 -11.85
CA LEU A 4 -38.39 -45.84 -12.99
C LEU A 4 -39.75 -45.18 -13.35
N THR A 5 -40.14 -44.88 -14.62
CA THR A 5 -39.43 -44.79 -15.94
C THR A 5 -40.26 -43.99 -16.97
N GLU A 6 -39.65 -43.67 -18.13
CA GLU A 6 -40.17 -43.15 -19.43
C GLU A 6 -41.23 -44.08 -20.12
N PRO A 7 -41.73 -43.87 -21.39
CA PRO A 7 -41.37 -42.89 -22.45
C PRO A 7 -42.51 -42.30 -23.33
N GLU A 8 -42.20 -41.33 -24.23
CA GLU A 8 -42.32 -41.45 -25.72
C GLU A 8 -41.79 -40.19 -26.46
N ASN A 9 -41.44 -40.34 -27.76
CA ASN A 9 -40.58 -39.44 -28.57
C ASN A 9 -40.64 -39.89 -30.07
N PRO A 10 -39.88 -39.32 -31.05
CA PRO A 10 -39.28 -38.00 -31.21
C PRO A 10 -39.99 -37.29 -32.41
N PRO A 11 -39.43 -36.92 -33.61
CA PRO A 11 -38.06 -36.79 -34.18
C PRO A 11 -37.65 -35.29 -34.29
N ASP A 12 -36.61 -34.77 -34.96
CA ASP A 12 -35.44 -35.25 -35.75
C ASP A 12 -34.36 -34.10 -35.64
N CYS A 13 -33.18 -33.98 -36.29
CA CYS A 13 -32.48 -34.75 -37.32
C CYS A 13 -30.94 -34.51 -37.29
N LYS A 14 -30.13 -35.51 -36.90
CA LYS A 14 -28.78 -35.84 -37.47
C LYS A 14 -27.61 -34.81 -37.31
N LEU A 15 -26.29 -35.11 -37.40
CA LEU A 15 -25.32 -36.25 -37.35
C LEU A 15 -23.87 -35.60 -37.36
N LEU A 16 -22.67 -36.19 -37.21
CA LEU A 16 -22.05 -37.53 -36.94
C LEU A 16 -20.61 -37.28 -36.35
N PHE A 17 -20.16 -38.00 -35.31
CA PHE A 17 -18.90 -38.83 -35.17
C PHE A 17 -17.49 -38.30 -35.64
N SER A 18 -16.30 -38.81 -35.22
CA SER A 18 -15.85 -39.97 -34.39
C SER A 18 -14.38 -39.82 -33.90
N ASN A 19 -13.97 -40.64 -32.90
CA ASN A 19 -12.57 -40.87 -32.47
C ASN A 19 -11.80 -41.88 -33.38
N GLU A 20 -10.46 -41.89 -33.34
CA GLU A 20 -9.60 -43.02 -32.88
C GLU A 20 -8.07 -42.75 -33.10
N LYS A 21 -7.19 -43.75 -32.88
CA LYS A 21 -5.77 -43.59 -32.47
C LYS A 21 -4.69 -44.14 -33.44
N THR A 22 -3.42 -43.81 -33.13
CA THR A 22 -2.13 -44.55 -33.33
C THR A 22 -1.22 -44.24 -34.55
N GLY A 23 0.11 -44.15 -34.31
CA GLY A 23 0.98 -45.19 -34.90
C GLY A 23 2.25 -44.91 -35.74
N LYS A 24 3.16 -43.97 -35.37
CA LYS A 24 4.65 -44.06 -35.58
C LYS A 24 5.34 -44.16 -36.99
N ASP A 25 6.40 -43.34 -37.12
CA ASP A 25 7.77 -43.62 -37.64
C ASP A 25 8.24 -43.30 -39.11
N LEU A 26 9.53 -42.89 -39.17
CA LEU A 26 10.49 -42.76 -40.29
C LEU A 26 10.42 -41.60 -41.33
N GLY A 27 11.57 -40.92 -41.53
CA GLY A 27 12.00 -40.36 -42.85
C GLY A 27 12.61 -38.95 -42.87
N GLN A 28 13.94 -38.81 -42.99
CA GLN A 28 14.62 -37.54 -43.33
C GLN A 28 15.05 -37.50 -44.81
N HIS A 29 14.89 -36.36 -45.49
CA HIS A 29 15.94 -35.65 -46.25
C HIS A 29 15.37 -34.50 -47.11
N GLY A 30 16.01 -33.33 -47.08
CA GLY A 30 15.74 -32.22 -48.02
C GLY A 30 16.04 -30.83 -47.46
N GLY A 31 17.24 -30.30 -47.68
CA GLY A 31 17.59 -28.96 -47.19
C GLY A 31 19.06 -28.56 -47.36
N ARG A 32 19.45 -28.11 -48.57
CA ARG A 32 20.78 -27.51 -48.82
C ARG A 32 20.84 -26.29 -49.74
N ASN A 33 19.76 -25.96 -50.48
CA ASN A 33 19.80 -24.88 -51.49
C ASN A 33 19.29 -23.51 -51.02
N VAL A 34 18.79 -23.37 -49.78
CA VAL A 34 18.30 -22.07 -49.24
C VAL A 34 19.44 -21.19 -48.71
N PHE A 35 20.56 -21.79 -48.28
CA PHE A 35 21.63 -21.10 -47.57
C PHE A 35 22.56 -20.22 -48.43
N SER A 36 22.54 -20.32 -49.75
CA SER A 36 23.36 -19.46 -50.62
C SER A 36 22.73 -18.09 -50.85
N THR A 37 21.41 -18.03 -51.06
CA THR A 37 20.68 -16.78 -51.32
C THR A 37 20.69 -15.85 -50.12
N GLN A 38 20.46 -16.39 -48.91
CA GLN A 38 20.58 -15.63 -47.65
C GLN A 38 21.97 -15.01 -47.49
N ARG A 39 23.05 -15.77 -47.74
CA ARG A 39 24.43 -15.26 -47.60
C ARG A 39 24.76 -14.11 -48.54
N LEU A 40 24.15 -14.07 -49.73
CA LEU A 40 24.30 -12.94 -50.64
C LEU A 40 23.61 -11.69 -50.09
N LEU A 41 22.38 -11.85 -49.58
CA LEU A 41 21.57 -10.76 -49.02
C LEU A 41 22.24 -10.09 -47.80
N TYR A 42 22.76 -10.89 -46.86
CA TYR A 42 23.52 -10.36 -45.70
C TYR A 42 24.80 -9.63 -46.12
N GLY A 43 25.45 -10.06 -47.22
CA GLY A 43 26.61 -9.37 -47.78
C GLY A 43 26.28 -7.98 -48.32
N VAL A 44 25.17 -7.86 -49.06
CA VAL A 44 24.70 -6.57 -49.60
C VAL A 44 24.30 -5.61 -48.47
N ILE A 45 23.54 -6.09 -47.48
CA ILE A 45 23.10 -5.26 -46.33
C ILE A 45 24.30 -4.74 -45.54
N GLY A 46 25.29 -5.59 -45.25
CA GLY A 46 26.53 -5.18 -44.57
C GLY A 46 27.35 -4.16 -45.37
N SER A 47 27.39 -4.27 -46.70
CA SER A 47 28.01 -3.26 -47.57
C SER A 47 27.25 -1.93 -47.57
N LEU A 48 25.92 -1.96 -47.52
CA LEU A 48 25.09 -0.76 -47.46
C LEU A 48 25.30 0.02 -46.15
N ALA A 49 25.33 -0.68 -45.01
CA ALA A 49 25.60 -0.08 -43.70
C ALA A 49 26.99 0.59 -43.65
N LEU A 50 28.02 -0.05 -44.21
CA LEU A 50 29.37 0.52 -44.30
C LEU A 50 29.41 1.77 -45.18
N LEU A 51 28.64 1.79 -46.28
CA LEU A 51 28.54 2.95 -47.17
C LEU A 51 27.85 4.14 -46.48
N ILE A 52 26.80 3.89 -45.67
CA ILE A 52 26.11 4.91 -44.88
C ILE A 52 27.07 5.52 -43.84
N VAL A 53 27.83 4.70 -43.11
CA VAL A 53 28.85 5.19 -42.15
C VAL A 53 29.95 6.02 -42.83
N LEU A 54 30.37 5.64 -44.04
CA LEU A 54 31.33 6.42 -44.83
C LEU A 54 30.74 7.74 -45.34
N LEU A 55 29.46 7.78 -45.70
CA LEU A 55 28.78 9.01 -46.11
C LEU A 55 28.60 9.97 -44.92
N VAL A 56 28.15 9.47 -43.77
CA VAL A 56 27.99 10.27 -42.53
C VAL A 56 29.34 10.83 -42.05
N THR A 57 30.41 10.03 -42.06
CA THR A 57 31.73 10.54 -41.67
C THR A 57 32.29 11.54 -42.69
N ALA A 58 32.05 11.37 -43.99
CA ALA A 58 32.47 12.34 -45.02
C ALA A 58 31.69 13.67 -44.97
N THR A 59 30.41 13.68 -44.58
CA THR A 59 29.59 14.89 -44.50
C THR A 59 29.74 15.64 -43.16
N VAL A 60 29.91 14.93 -42.04
CA VAL A 60 29.96 15.55 -40.70
C VAL A 60 31.38 16.02 -40.32
N ALA A 61 32.44 15.30 -40.72
CA ALA A 61 33.82 15.63 -40.33
C ALA A 61 34.28 17.07 -40.67
N PRO A 62 33.88 17.70 -41.81
CA PRO A 62 34.24 19.09 -42.10
C PRO A 62 33.74 20.12 -41.07
N TYR A 63 32.64 19.83 -40.37
CA TYR A 63 32.00 20.74 -39.41
C TYR A 63 32.55 20.61 -37.98
N LEU A 64 33.34 19.56 -37.69
CA LEU A 64 33.93 19.30 -36.37
C LEU A 64 35.29 19.99 -36.15
N LEU A 65 35.78 20.80 -37.10
CA LEU A 65 37.05 21.52 -37.00
C LEU A 65 36.84 23.04 -36.77
N PRO A 66 37.20 23.58 -35.58
CA PRO A 66 36.97 24.99 -35.28
C PRO A 66 37.89 25.91 -36.10
N ALA A 67 37.31 26.97 -36.68
CA ALA A 67 38.04 27.96 -37.46
C ALA A 67 39.03 28.77 -36.60
N ARG A 68 40.30 28.85 -37.03
CA ARG A 68 41.34 29.63 -36.34
C ARG A 68 41.07 31.14 -36.38
N THR A 69 40.90 31.75 -35.22
CA THR A 69 41.26 33.16 -34.97
C THR A 69 42.36 33.20 -33.90
N GLY A 70 43.42 33.98 -34.14
CA GLY A 70 44.72 33.73 -33.49
C GLY A 70 45.13 34.74 -32.42
N SER A 71 45.77 34.23 -31.36
CA SER A 71 46.79 34.92 -30.56
C SER A 71 47.83 33.89 -30.08
N THR A 72 48.96 34.33 -29.51
CA THR A 72 50.20 33.52 -29.48
C THR A 72 50.75 33.22 -28.08
N THR A 73 51.71 32.27 -28.04
CA THR A 73 52.59 31.82 -26.94
C THR A 73 52.06 30.67 -26.06
N PRO A 74 52.94 29.80 -25.52
CA PRO A 74 52.59 28.38 -25.38
C PRO A 74 52.65 27.84 -23.94
N PHE A 75 51.58 27.16 -23.53
CA PHE A 75 51.64 26.01 -22.63
C PHE A 75 50.60 24.98 -23.12
N ARG A 76 50.99 23.70 -23.19
CA ARG A 76 50.08 22.60 -23.55
C ARG A 76 49.28 22.25 -22.30
N SER A 77 47.96 22.32 -22.38
CA SER A 77 47.05 22.02 -21.26
C SER A 77 46.49 20.60 -21.36
N ASP A 78 46.15 20.00 -20.23
CA ASP A 78 45.90 18.56 -20.09
C ASP A 78 44.68 18.04 -20.88
N ALA A 79 43.85 18.94 -21.41
CA ALA A 79 42.75 18.60 -22.32
C ALA A 79 43.22 17.94 -23.63
N GLU A 80 44.41 18.27 -24.15
CA GLU A 80 44.97 17.60 -25.34
C GLU A 80 45.51 16.18 -25.06
N ILE A 81 45.62 15.76 -23.79
CA ILE A 81 46.03 14.39 -23.45
C ILE A 81 44.78 13.50 -23.32
N ALA A 82 43.70 14.03 -22.74
CA ALA A 82 42.44 13.32 -22.58
C ALA A 82 41.76 12.92 -23.90
N SER A 83 41.89 13.72 -24.97
CA SER A 83 41.30 13.39 -26.28
C SER A 83 41.91 12.14 -26.91
N ASP A 84 43.24 12.03 -26.87
CA ASP A 84 43.97 10.98 -27.56
C ASP A 84 43.82 9.63 -26.82
N GLU A 85 43.72 9.66 -25.49
CA GLU A 85 43.44 8.46 -24.67
C GLU A 85 42.01 7.92 -24.88
N ILE A 86 41.00 8.80 -25.02
CA ILE A 86 39.61 8.38 -25.31
C ILE A 86 39.51 7.72 -26.70
N ILE A 87 40.14 8.30 -27.72
CA ILE A 87 40.15 7.74 -29.08
C ILE A 87 40.87 6.38 -29.11
N ALA A 88 41.97 6.22 -28.38
CA ALA A 88 42.66 4.94 -28.27
C ALA A 88 41.80 3.86 -27.57
N TYR A 89 41.07 4.24 -26.51
CA TYR A 89 40.21 3.34 -25.74
C TYR A 89 39.05 2.76 -26.58
N GLU A 90 38.34 3.61 -27.32
CA GLU A 90 37.21 3.19 -28.15
C GLU A 90 37.64 2.38 -29.39
N LEU A 91 38.82 2.66 -29.97
CA LEU A 91 39.39 1.80 -31.02
C LEU A 91 39.70 0.37 -30.51
N GLU A 92 40.28 0.24 -29.31
CA GLU A 92 40.56 -1.08 -28.71
C GLU A 92 39.27 -1.86 -28.37
N LYS A 93 38.18 -1.14 -28.07
CA LYS A 93 36.84 -1.68 -27.79
C LYS A 93 36.18 -2.21 -29.07
N LEU A 94 36.32 -1.51 -30.20
CA LEU A 94 35.84 -1.93 -31.51
C LEU A 94 36.57 -3.18 -32.04
N GLU A 95 37.90 -3.27 -31.92
CA GLU A 95 38.64 -4.49 -32.28
C GLU A 95 38.17 -5.73 -31.47
N LYS A 96 37.86 -5.54 -30.18
CA LYS A 96 37.34 -6.60 -29.30
C LYS A 96 35.94 -7.07 -29.73
N LEU A 97 35.07 -6.15 -30.19
CA LEU A 97 33.75 -6.49 -30.75
C LEU A 97 33.87 -7.28 -32.06
N GLU A 98 34.79 -6.90 -32.95
CA GLU A 98 35.04 -7.64 -34.19
C GLU A 98 35.56 -9.06 -33.91
N ALA A 99 36.48 -9.19 -32.95
CA ALA A 99 37.00 -10.48 -32.49
C ALA A 99 35.93 -11.35 -31.81
N ALA A 100 34.93 -10.76 -31.14
CA ALA A 100 33.82 -11.48 -30.55
C ALA A 100 32.84 -12.01 -31.61
N SER A 101 32.52 -11.19 -32.62
CA SER A 101 31.68 -11.58 -33.77
C SER A 101 32.26 -12.82 -34.48
N ARG A 102 33.57 -12.78 -34.80
CA ARG A 102 34.29 -13.87 -35.46
C ARG A 102 34.35 -15.20 -34.68
N ARG A 103 33.98 -15.24 -33.38
CA ARG A 103 34.03 -16.44 -32.53
C ARG A 103 32.71 -17.19 -32.36
N LYS A 104 31.55 -16.60 -32.67
CA LYS A 104 30.23 -17.25 -32.44
C LYS A 104 29.82 -18.28 -33.50
N SER A 105 30.64 -18.53 -34.51
CA SER A 105 30.33 -19.44 -35.62
C SER A 105 30.99 -20.82 -35.50
N ILE A 106 30.59 -21.65 -34.53
CA ILE A 106 30.75 -23.13 -34.54
C ILE A 106 29.93 -23.82 -33.42
N ASN A 107 29.44 -25.04 -33.71
CA ASN A 107 28.80 -26.05 -32.82
C ASN A 107 27.48 -25.70 -32.08
N PRO A 108 26.34 -26.28 -32.52
CA PRO A 108 25.11 -26.41 -31.74
C PRO A 108 24.82 -27.87 -31.33
N LEU A 109 24.74 -28.17 -30.02
CA LEU A 109 24.15 -29.42 -29.50
C LEU A 109 23.45 -29.21 -28.14
N SER A 110 22.28 -29.84 -28.00
CA SER A 110 21.51 -30.14 -26.77
C SER A 110 21.27 -29.02 -25.74
N VAL A 111 20.10 -28.36 -25.85
CA VAL A 111 18.98 -28.53 -24.89
C VAL A 111 17.67 -28.59 -25.69
N SER A 112 16.68 -29.34 -25.22
CA SER A 112 15.39 -29.55 -25.90
C SER A 112 14.22 -28.93 -25.13
N SER A 113 13.36 -28.18 -25.82
CA SER A 113 11.96 -27.96 -25.42
C SER A 113 11.06 -27.98 -26.66
N GLU A 114 9.84 -28.51 -26.53
CA GLU A 114 8.91 -28.70 -27.64
C GLU A 114 8.04 -27.46 -27.84
N ASN A 115 8.49 -26.55 -28.72
CA ASN A 115 7.69 -25.69 -29.63
C ASN A 115 8.62 -24.62 -30.21
N GLY A 116 9.12 -24.84 -31.42
CA GLY A 116 10.23 -24.05 -31.97
C GLY A 116 9.80 -22.86 -32.83
N LEU A 117 10.26 -21.67 -32.47
CA LEU A 117 10.68 -20.60 -33.38
C LEU A 117 11.60 -19.65 -32.59
N TYR A 118 12.89 -19.58 -32.95
CA TYR A 118 13.88 -18.73 -32.28
C TYR A 118 14.08 -17.48 -33.13
N ASP A 119 13.51 -16.35 -32.71
CA ASP A 119 13.56 -15.09 -33.45
C ASP A 119 14.93 -14.41 -33.28
N SER A 120 15.72 -14.37 -34.36
CA SER A 120 17.02 -13.71 -34.38
C SER A 120 16.94 -12.19 -34.59
N SER A 121 15.79 -11.64 -35.01
CA SER A 121 15.66 -10.21 -35.31
C SER A 121 15.84 -9.32 -34.08
N ALA A 122 15.45 -9.80 -32.90
CA ALA A 122 15.58 -9.08 -31.63
C ALA A 122 17.04 -8.72 -31.28
N ALA A 123 18.01 -9.56 -31.66
CA ALA A 123 19.43 -9.33 -31.35
C ALA A 123 20.07 -8.30 -32.29
N GLU A 124 19.72 -8.30 -33.57
CA GLU A 124 20.18 -7.29 -34.53
C GLU A 124 19.51 -5.94 -34.25
N LYS A 125 18.21 -5.93 -33.90
CA LYS A 125 17.49 -4.71 -33.54
C LYS A 125 18.06 -4.03 -32.30
N ALA A 126 18.33 -4.78 -31.23
CA ALA A 126 18.99 -4.25 -30.03
C ALA A 126 20.40 -3.72 -30.32
N SER A 127 21.09 -4.24 -31.35
CA SER A 127 22.41 -3.75 -31.76
C SER A 127 22.35 -2.42 -32.52
N MET A 128 21.31 -2.20 -33.33
CA MET A 128 21.06 -0.89 -33.96
C MET A 128 20.50 0.14 -32.97
N GLU A 129 19.60 -0.26 -32.06
CA GLU A 129 19.06 0.62 -31.03
C GLU A 129 20.17 1.13 -30.08
N LEU A 130 21.19 0.31 -29.77
CA LEU A 130 22.40 0.79 -29.08
C LEU A 130 23.17 1.85 -29.89
N LEU A 131 23.36 1.62 -31.20
CA LEU A 131 24.14 2.52 -32.06
C LEU A 131 23.48 3.90 -32.21
N VAL A 132 22.14 3.95 -32.27
CA VAL A 132 21.39 5.22 -32.27
C VAL A 132 21.53 5.92 -30.92
N VAL A 133 21.46 5.20 -29.81
CA VAL A 133 21.63 5.77 -28.46
C VAL A 133 23.05 6.31 -28.24
N GLU A 134 24.10 5.65 -28.74
CA GLU A 134 25.47 6.22 -28.69
C GLU A 134 25.65 7.45 -29.60
N ILE A 135 24.88 7.58 -30.69
CA ILE A 135 24.86 8.79 -31.54
C ILE A 135 24.09 9.95 -30.86
N ASP A 136 22.95 9.70 -30.24
CA ASP A 136 22.20 10.74 -29.50
C ASP A 136 23.02 11.30 -28.33
N ASN A 137 23.74 10.43 -27.60
CA ASN A 137 24.64 10.82 -26.50
C ASN A 137 25.84 11.69 -26.96
N LEU A 138 26.25 11.61 -28.24
CA LEU A 138 27.25 12.52 -28.80
C LEU A 138 26.70 13.94 -29.05
N SER A 139 25.37 14.14 -29.04
CA SER A 139 24.74 15.42 -29.43
C SER A 139 24.64 16.48 -28.32
N ASP A 140 24.72 16.11 -27.04
CA ASP A 140 24.66 17.07 -25.92
C ASP A 140 26.03 17.75 -25.61
N GLY A 141 27.04 17.47 -26.43
CA GLY A 141 28.44 17.93 -26.31
C GLY A 141 28.76 19.33 -26.86
N LYS A 142 27.92 20.35 -26.63
CA LYS A 142 28.22 21.79 -26.87
C LYS A 142 28.80 22.20 -28.26
N PHE A 143 28.07 22.03 -29.36
CA PHE A 143 28.30 22.85 -30.57
C PHE A 143 26.98 23.27 -31.26
N ALA A 144 27.02 24.40 -31.97
CA ALA A 144 25.81 25.09 -32.46
C ALA A 144 25.50 24.78 -33.94
N SER A 145 24.80 23.67 -34.20
CA SER A 145 24.22 23.36 -35.53
C SER A 145 23.17 22.22 -35.52
N ARG A 146 22.38 22.07 -34.43
CA ARG A 146 21.40 20.96 -34.28
C ARG A 146 20.42 20.83 -35.46
N GLU A 147 19.99 21.95 -36.04
CA GLU A 147 19.03 21.99 -37.16
C GLU A 147 19.60 21.35 -38.45
N ILE A 148 20.88 21.57 -38.76
CA ILE A 148 21.53 21.00 -39.97
C ILE A 148 21.66 19.48 -39.84
N ILE A 149 22.01 19.00 -38.63
CA ILE A 149 22.15 17.56 -38.36
C ILE A 149 20.77 16.88 -38.39
N ALA A 150 19.73 17.50 -37.82
CA ALA A 150 18.36 17.01 -37.88
C ALA A 150 17.82 16.93 -39.32
N PHE A 151 18.10 17.94 -40.15
CA PHE A 151 17.64 17.99 -41.55
C PHE A 151 18.24 16.88 -42.43
N GLU A 152 19.54 16.60 -42.29
CA GLU A 152 20.18 15.49 -43.03
C GLU A 152 19.82 14.11 -42.45
N LEU A 153 19.55 13.99 -41.14
CA LEU A 153 18.97 12.76 -40.56
C LEU A 153 17.56 12.48 -41.12
N GLU A 154 16.71 13.50 -41.27
CA GLU A 154 15.37 13.32 -41.84
C GLU A 154 15.42 12.91 -43.32
N LYS A 155 16.39 13.43 -44.09
CA LYS A 155 16.68 12.96 -45.46
C LYS A 155 17.13 11.49 -45.47
N LEU A 156 18.04 11.09 -44.59
CA LEU A 156 18.53 9.72 -44.51
C LEU A 156 17.41 8.72 -44.16
N GLN A 157 16.51 9.08 -43.23
CA GLN A 157 15.34 8.26 -42.91
C GLN A 157 14.34 8.17 -44.07
N LYS A 158 14.16 9.24 -44.85
CA LYS A 158 13.35 9.20 -46.09
C LYS A 158 13.99 8.31 -47.17
N LEU A 159 15.32 8.33 -47.31
CA LEU A 159 16.05 7.39 -48.16
C LEU A 159 15.86 5.94 -47.72
N GLU A 160 15.97 5.64 -46.42
CA GLU A 160 15.76 4.29 -45.87
C GLU A 160 14.38 3.74 -46.27
N GLY A 161 13.32 4.55 -46.11
CA GLY A 161 11.97 4.18 -46.52
C GLY A 161 11.82 3.92 -48.02
N GLN A 162 12.42 4.76 -48.87
CA GLN A 162 12.36 4.63 -50.33
C GLN A 162 13.17 3.42 -50.86
N VAL A 163 14.35 3.18 -50.30
CA VAL A 163 15.18 2.00 -50.61
C VAL A 163 14.47 0.72 -50.14
N GLY A 164 13.90 0.72 -48.94
CA GLY A 164 13.14 -0.43 -48.42
C GLY A 164 11.91 -0.78 -49.26
N GLN A 165 11.15 0.22 -49.73
CA GLN A 165 10.02 0.00 -50.64
C GLN A 165 10.48 -0.54 -52.01
N SER A 166 11.56 0.00 -52.57
CA SER A 166 12.11 -0.44 -53.86
C SER A 166 12.63 -1.89 -53.81
N ILE A 167 13.32 -2.26 -52.73
CA ILE A 167 13.79 -3.64 -52.50
C ILE A 167 12.60 -4.60 -52.37
N ASN A 168 11.56 -4.24 -51.63
CA ASN A 168 10.37 -5.08 -51.49
C ASN A 168 9.64 -5.27 -52.82
N GLN A 169 9.48 -4.23 -53.65
CA GLN A 169 8.90 -4.38 -54.99
C GLN A 169 9.74 -5.27 -55.91
N ALA A 170 11.08 -5.19 -55.87
CA ALA A 170 11.96 -6.08 -56.63
C ALA A 170 11.84 -7.55 -56.17
N ILE A 171 11.70 -7.78 -54.87
CA ILE A 171 11.46 -9.11 -54.28
C ILE A 171 10.09 -9.65 -54.72
N GLU A 172 9.01 -8.86 -54.64
CA GLU A 172 7.69 -9.28 -55.09
C GLU A 172 7.64 -9.59 -56.60
N GLN A 173 8.31 -8.79 -57.44
CA GLN A 173 8.40 -9.08 -58.88
C GLN A 173 9.18 -10.37 -59.16
N SER A 174 10.28 -10.62 -58.44
CA SER A 174 11.05 -11.87 -58.56
C SER A 174 10.25 -13.09 -58.12
N ILE A 175 9.49 -12.99 -57.03
CA ILE A 175 8.61 -14.06 -56.53
C ILE A 175 7.49 -14.36 -57.54
N ASN A 176 6.85 -13.32 -58.10
CA ASN A 176 5.78 -13.50 -59.08
C ASN A 176 6.28 -14.10 -60.40
N GLN A 177 7.49 -13.77 -60.86
CA GLN A 177 8.09 -14.41 -62.05
C GLN A 177 8.51 -15.87 -61.80
N ALA A 178 8.92 -16.21 -60.57
CA ALA A 178 9.20 -17.61 -60.18
C ALA A 178 7.93 -18.48 -60.06
N GLY A 179 6.75 -17.88 -59.84
CA GLY A 179 5.49 -18.61 -59.64
C GLY A 179 4.92 -19.30 -60.89
N ASP A 180 5.17 -18.76 -62.09
CA ASP A 180 4.42 -19.13 -63.30
C ASP A 180 5.18 -20.09 -64.26
N SER A 181 6.16 -20.85 -63.75
CA SER A 181 6.98 -21.75 -64.59
C SER A 181 7.42 -23.07 -63.93
N SER A 182 6.48 -24.01 -63.71
CA SER A 182 6.83 -25.43 -63.52
C SER A 182 5.76 -26.44 -63.98
N HIS A 183 5.45 -26.41 -65.28
CA HIS A 183 5.04 -27.62 -66.01
C HIS A 183 6.13 -28.03 -67.00
N SER A 184 6.34 -29.35 -67.12
CA SER A 184 7.51 -30.01 -67.74
C SER A 184 8.83 -29.82 -66.98
N GLY A 185 9.61 -30.90 -66.85
CA GLY A 185 10.88 -30.90 -66.13
C GLY A 185 12.07 -30.86 -67.08
N ARG A 186 12.88 -29.81 -66.97
CA ARG A 186 14.27 -29.81 -67.45
C ARG A 186 15.09 -28.78 -66.68
N SER A 187 16.12 -29.23 -65.97
CA SER A 187 17.18 -28.35 -65.50
C SER A 187 18.05 -27.96 -66.69
N ASP A 188 18.15 -26.66 -66.96
CA ASP A 188 19.41 -25.92 -67.25
C ASP A 188 19.08 -24.54 -67.84
N GLY A 189 19.65 -23.48 -67.27
CA GLY A 189 19.68 -22.15 -67.89
C GLY A 189 18.68 -21.09 -67.40
N LEU A 190 18.75 -20.72 -66.11
CA LEU A 190 18.27 -19.40 -65.62
C LEU A 190 19.00 -19.03 -64.31
N ALA A 191 20.28 -18.67 -64.43
CA ALA A 191 21.15 -18.28 -63.32
C ALA A 191 22.24 -17.26 -63.74
N SER A 192 21.98 -16.47 -64.80
CA SER A 192 22.99 -15.59 -65.43
C SER A 192 22.44 -14.25 -65.93
N MET A 193 21.25 -13.85 -65.49
CA MET A 193 20.71 -12.49 -65.66
C MET A 193 19.99 -12.11 -64.36
N ASP A 194 20.52 -11.09 -63.67
CA ASP A 194 19.76 -10.01 -63.01
C ASP A 194 20.61 -9.18 -62.04
N ALA A 195 21.77 -9.69 -61.58
CA ALA A 195 22.73 -8.86 -60.82
C ALA A 195 23.12 -7.58 -61.60
N LEU A 196 23.36 -7.71 -62.90
CA LEU A 196 23.64 -6.60 -63.83
C LEU A 196 22.44 -5.66 -64.10
N ASN A 197 21.20 -6.07 -63.80
CA ASN A 197 20.06 -5.15 -63.83
C ASN A 197 20.00 -4.32 -62.54
N ILE A 198 20.27 -4.96 -61.39
CA ILE A 198 20.25 -4.29 -60.08
C ILE A 198 21.38 -3.24 -59.98
N GLU A 199 22.62 -3.58 -60.36
CA GLU A 199 23.73 -2.60 -60.38
C GLU A 199 23.41 -1.39 -61.27
N ARG A 200 22.90 -1.62 -62.48
CA ARG A 200 22.67 -0.56 -63.48
C ARG A 200 21.55 0.41 -63.06
N GLU A 201 20.51 -0.08 -62.39
CA GLU A 201 19.44 0.80 -61.92
C GLU A 201 19.81 1.50 -60.59
N LEU A 202 20.76 0.96 -59.83
CA LEU A 202 21.38 1.63 -58.68
C LEU A 202 22.30 2.81 -59.12
N ASP A 203 23.15 2.59 -60.12
CA ASP A 203 23.98 3.64 -60.74
C ASP A 203 23.12 4.79 -61.30
N LYS A 204 21.96 4.46 -61.87
CA LYS A 204 21.01 5.42 -62.42
C LYS A 204 20.37 6.30 -61.33
N LEU A 205 19.93 5.70 -60.22
CA LEU A 205 19.45 6.45 -59.04
C LEU A 205 20.56 7.35 -58.46
N LEU A 206 21.81 6.87 -58.41
CA LEU A 206 22.97 7.66 -57.98
C LEU A 206 23.27 8.83 -58.92
N GLN A 207 22.94 8.73 -60.21
CA GLN A 207 23.07 9.82 -61.16
C GLN A 207 21.92 10.84 -61.04
N GLU A 208 20.67 10.39 -60.91
CA GLU A 208 19.50 11.25 -60.72
C GLU A 208 19.63 12.11 -59.43
N MET A 209 20.09 11.52 -58.31
CA MET A 209 20.34 12.26 -57.06
C MET A 209 21.41 13.37 -57.19
N ARG A 210 22.40 13.22 -58.08
CA ARG A 210 23.40 14.28 -58.30
C ARG A 210 22.80 15.48 -59.03
N GLU A 211 21.96 15.25 -60.03
CA GLU A 211 21.36 16.34 -60.82
C GLU A 211 20.36 17.18 -60.02
N ASP A 212 19.61 16.59 -59.08
CA ASP A 212 18.73 17.36 -58.18
C ASP A 212 19.51 18.10 -57.07
N THR A 213 20.64 17.54 -56.59
CA THR A 213 21.49 18.23 -55.61
C THR A 213 22.11 19.51 -56.18
N GLU A 214 22.47 19.53 -57.45
CA GLU A 214 22.97 20.75 -58.13
C GLU A 214 21.87 21.78 -58.44
N ARG A 215 20.59 21.37 -58.46
CA ARG A 215 19.45 22.29 -58.70
C ARG A 215 19.00 23.05 -57.47
N GLN A 216 18.98 22.41 -56.30
CA GLN A 216 18.47 23.04 -55.07
C GLN A 216 19.45 24.08 -54.45
N GLY A 217 20.65 24.24 -55.01
CA GLY A 217 21.66 25.20 -54.52
C GLY A 217 21.55 26.64 -55.03
N LEU A 218 20.47 27.03 -55.72
CA LEU A 218 20.39 28.31 -56.46
C LEU A 218 19.14 29.18 -56.22
N GLU A 219 18.12 28.72 -55.51
CA GLU A 219 16.91 29.51 -55.22
C GLU A 219 16.53 29.46 -53.73
N GLU A 220 17.08 30.39 -52.94
CA GLU A 220 16.37 31.19 -51.91
C GLU A 220 17.36 32.15 -51.23
N GLY A 221 17.29 33.45 -51.56
CA GLY A 221 18.33 34.41 -51.17
C GLY A 221 18.02 35.87 -51.50
N SER A 222 16.82 36.35 -51.19
CA SER A 222 16.38 37.73 -51.46
C SER A 222 15.24 38.19 -50.53
N GLU A 223 15.35 39.42 -50.01
CA GLU A 223 14.25 40.33 -49.61
C GLU A 223 13.30 39.81 -48.50
N ALA A 224 13.25 40.32 -47.26
CA ALA A 224 13.63 41.59 -46.61
C ALA A 224 12.70 42.81 -46.87
N GLU A 225 12.22 43.38 -45.75
CA GLU A 225 11.53 44.69 -45.56
C GLU A 225 10.17 44.95 -46.25
N GLU A 226 9.09 45.19 -45.46
CA GLU A 226 8.52 46.54 -45.27
C GLU A 226 7.36 46.62 -44.23
N ASN A 227 7.34 47.73 -43.48
CA ASN A 227 6.22 48.56 -42.97
C ASN A 227 4.81 48.00 -42.61
N GLY A 228 4.23 48.54 -41.51
CA GLY A 228 2.77 48.69 -41.39
C GLY A 228 2.22 49.01 -39.98
N LYS A 229 1.86 50.28 -39.70
CA LYS A 229 1.24 50.70 -38.42
C LYS A 229 -0.30 50.79 -38.52
N GLY A 230 -1.00 50.33 -37.48
CA GLY A 230 -1.85 51.24 -36.67
C GLY A 230 -3.39 51.18 -36.73
N GLU A 231 -3.96 51.58 -35.58
CA GLU A 231 -5.32 52.11 -35.29
C GLU A 231 -6.53 51.17 -35.12
N ASP A 232 -7.43 51.60 -34.22
CA ASP A 232 -8.57 50.85 -33.66
C ASP A 232 -9.88 51.01 -34.44
N ALA A 233 -10.75 50.00 -34.38
CA ALA A 233 -12.20 50.16 -34.56
C ALA A 233 -13.01 49.13 -33.74
N LYS A 234 -14.04 49.59 -33.02
CA LYS A 234 -14.95 48.74 -32.26
C LYS A 234 -15.93 47.99 -33.16
N LEU A 235 -16.29 46.77 -32.79
CA LEU A 235 -17.57 46.16 -33.16
C LEU A 235 -18.05 45.22 -32.04
N GLU A 236 -19.31 45.38 -31.65
CA GLU A 236 -19.94 44.63 -30.54
C GLU A 236 -20.62 43.34 -31.04
N GLY A 237 -20.92 42.43 -30.10
CA GLY A 237 -22.19 41.69 -30.19
C GLY A 237 -22.21 40.35 -30.92
N LYS A 238 -21.23 39.47 -30.69
CA LYS A 238 -21.48 38.02 -30.76
C LYS A 238 -21.01 37.35 -29.47
N LYS A 239 -21.86 36.49 -28.89
CA LYS A 239 -21.38 35.40 -28.04
C LYS A 239 -20.62 34.44 -28.95
N VAL A 240 -19.29 34.50 -28.90
CA VAL A 240 -18.45 33.39 -29.33
C VAL A 240 -18.69 32.23 -28.35
N ALA A 241 -18.40 30.99 -28.75
CA ALA A 241 -18.11 29.95 -27.76
C ALA A 241 -16.94 30.43 -26.85
N PRO A 242 -16.74 29.87 -25.64
CA PRO A 242 -15.45 30.04 -24.97
C PRO A 242 -14.35 29.71 -25.97
N ALA A 243 -13.32 30.55 -26.04
CA ALA A 243 -12.14 30.21 -26.84
C ALA A 243 -11.58 28.90 -26.29
N GLY A 244 -11.18 27.99 -27.18
CA GLY A 244 -10.41 26.82 -26.75
C GLY A 244 -9.14 27.30 -26.02
N PRO A 245 -8.64 26.54 -25.03
CA PRO A 245 -7.35 26.84 -24.41
C PRO A 245 -6.26 26.95 -25.50
N ASP A 246 -5.27 27.81 -25.27
CA ASP A 246 -4.19 28.06 -26.24
C ASP A 246 -3.56 26.73 -26.68
N GLU A 247 -3.62 26.44 -27.98
CA GLU A 247 -3.09 25.19 -28.56
C GLU A 247 -1.61 25.00 -28.20
N GLY A 248 -0.85 26.10 -28.05
CA GLY A 248 0.53 26.08 -27.58
C GLY A 248 0.69 25.60 -26.14
N LEU A 249 -0.22 25.96 -25.23
CA LEU A 249 -0.19 25.50 -23.84
C LEU A 249 -0.62 24.03 -23.71
N CYS A 250 -1.63 23.60 -24.47
CA CYS A 250 -2.10 22.22 -24.44
C CYS A 250 -1.10 21.20 -25.00
N VAL A 251 -0.36 21.56 -26.05
CA VAL A 251 0.61 20.64 -26.70
C VAL A 251 1.89 20.45 -25.86
N LEU A 252 2.26 21.45 -25.04
CA LEU A 252 3.52 21.44 -24.28
C LEU A 252 3.45 20.72 -22.93
N MET A 253 2.27 20.37 -22.40
CA MET A 253 2.17 19.77 -21.06
C MET A 253 2.68 18.31 -21.03
N PRO A 254 3.72 18.00 -20.21
CA PRO A 254 4.25 16.64 -20.04
C PRO A 254 3.17 15.68 -19.55
N ASN A 255 3.26 14.41 -19.97
CA ASN A 255 2.23 13.41 -19.68
C ASN A 255 1.95 13.27 -18.17
N GLU A 256 3.02 13.26 -17.38
CA GLU A 256 3.07 13.17 -15.92
C GLU A 256 2.54 14.40 -15.17
N GLN A 257 2.24 15.51 -15.86
CA GLN A 257 1.66 16.73 -15.26
C GLN A 257 0.16 16.90 -15.55
N ARG A 258 -0.45 15.98 -16.33
CA ARG A 258 -1.83 16.11 -16.81
C ARG A 258 -2.85 15.69 -15.77
N PHE A 259 -3.43 16.66 -15.06
CA PHE A 259 -4.57 16.42 -14.17
C PHE A 259 -5.85 16.21 -14.99
N ASP A 260 -6.47 15.05 -14.82
CA ASP A 260 -7.63 14.55 -15.57
C ASP A 260 -8.89 15.43 -15.41
N CYS A 261 -9.43 15.93 -16.51
CA CYS A 261 -10.63 16.79 -16.54
C CYS A 261 -11.93 16.03 -16.91
N PHE A 262 -11.87 14.71 -17.14
CA PHE A 262 -13.03 13.90 -17.52
C PHE A 262 -13.11 12.59 -16.71
N PRO A 263 -13.24 12.69 -15.38
CA PRO A 263 -13.05 11.59 -14.46
C PRO A 263 -14.16 10.53 -14.49
N GLU A 264 -15.32 10.84 -15.09
CA GLU A 264 -16.36 9.84 -15.37
C GLU A 264 -16.02 8.91 -16.56
N GLY A 265 -14.91 9.17 -17.26
CA GLY A 265 -14.43 8.38 -18.38
C GLY A 265 -15.19 8.59 -19.69
N ASN A 266 -14.86 7.79 -20.72
CA ASN A 266 -15.40 7.90 -22.08
C ASN A 266 -15.24 9.29 -22.74
N ALA A 267 -14.21 10.04 -22.34
CA ALA A 267 -13.89 11.35 -22.89
C ALA A 267 -13.67 11.31 -24.40
N THR A 268 -14.19 12.31 -25.10
CA THR A 268 -13.90 12.60 -26.51
C THR A 268 -13.24 13.96 -26.61
N GLN A 269 -12.55 14.23 -27.72
CA GLN A 269 -11.99 15.56 -27.99
C GLN A 269 -13.05 16.67 -27.83
N THR A 270 -14.18 16.55 -28.51
CA THR A 270 -15.27 17.53 -28.45
C THR A 270 -15.89 17.66 -27.06
N SER A 271 -16.02 16.58 -26.28
CA SER A 271 -16.55 16.67 -24.91
C SER A 271 -15.52 17.21 -23.91
N CYS A 272 -14.23 17.11 -24.21
CA CYS A 272 -13.14 17.70 -23.44
C CYS A 272 -13.02 19.22 -23.69
N GLU A 273 -12.97 19.61 -24.96
CA GLU A 273 -12.91 21.01 -25.40
C GLU A 273 -14.14 21.79 -24.92
N ALA A 274 -15.32 21.14 -24.87
CA ALA A 274 -16.55 21.71 -24.30
C ALA A 274 -16.47 22.02 -22.78
N ARG A 275 -15.50 21.45 -22.05
CA ARG A 275 -15.19 21.83 -20.66
C ARG A 275 -14.18 22.97 -20.55
N GLY A 276 -13.62 23.44 -21.67
CA GLY A 276 -12.44 24.32 -21.68
C GLY A 276 -11.13 23.59 -21.41
N CYS A 277 -11.08 22.26 -21.55
CA CYS A 277 -9.94 21.42 -21.23
C CYS A 277 -9.13 21.01 -22.47
N CYS A 278 -7.85 20.70 -22.25
CA CYS A 278 -6.91 20.28 -23.29
C CYS A 278 -7.15 18.82 -23.68
N TRP A 279 -7.18 18.55 -24.99
CA TRP A 279 -7.16 17.19 -25.54
C TRP A 279 -5.83 16.90 -26.23
N SER A 280 -5.12 15.85 -25.79
CA SER A 280 -3.87 15.40 -26.44
C SER A 280 -3.63 13.92 -26.19
N SER A 281 -3.38 13.15 -27.25
CA SER A 281 -3.01 11.73 -27.13
C SER A 281 -1.66 11.59 -26.41
N PRO A 282 -1.55 10.74 -25.36
CA PRO A 282 -0.29 10.51 -24.66
C PRO A 282 0.84 10.08 -25.61
N SER A 283 1.99 10.73 -25.50
CA SER A 283 3.09 10.64 -26.48
C SER A 283 3.98 9.40 -26.34
N MET A 284 3.38 8.22 -26.08
CA MET A 284 4.12 6.96 -25.99
C MET A 284 3.35 5.74 -26.51
N LYS A 285 4.07 4.82 -27.17
CA LYS A 285 3.59 3.46 -27.44
C LYS A 285 3.56 2.68 -26.12
N VAL A 286 2.47 2.77 -25.36
CA VAL A 286 2.24 1.90 -24.20
C VAL A 286 2.19 0.46 -24.67
N GLY A 287 3.30 -0.27 -24.46
CA GLY A 287 3.35 -1.70 -24.74
C GLY A 287 2.35 -2.42 -23.86
N ARG A 288 1.37 -3.10 -24.47
CA ARG A 288 0.39 -3.94 -23.77
C ARG A 288 1.09 -5.12 -23.08
N ARG A 289 1.68 -4.88 -21.91
CA ARG A 289 1.92 -5.95 -20.93
C ARG A 289 0.55 -6.47 -20.50
N ASN A 290 0.47 -7.78 -20.24
CA ASN A 290 -0.82 -8.46 -20.03
C ASN A 290 -1.54 -7.86 -18.81
N ALA A 291 -2.80 -7.46 -18.99
CA ALA A 291 -3.63 -6.93 -17.91
C ALA A 291 -4.00 -8.03 -16.92
N LYS A 292 -3.13 -8.25 -15.92
CA LYS A 292 -3.36 -9.04 -14.70
C LYS A 292 -2.30 -8.65 -13.66
N ILE A 293 -2.73 -8.37 -12.44
CA ILE A 293 -1.92 -8.12 -11.22
C ILE A 293 -1.17 -6.76 -11.25
N THR A 294 -1.93 -5.69 -11.04
CA THR A 294 -1.53 -4.39 -10.45
C THR A 294 -2.81 -3.71 -9.91
N PRO A 295 -2.71 -2.67 -9.06
CA PRO A 295 -3.78 -1.69 -8.89
C PRO A 295 -4.27 -1.12 -10.24
N VAL A 296 -5.44 -0.47 -10.23
CA VAL A 296 -6.05 0.09 -11.44
C VAL A 296 -5.30 1.36 -11.87
N SER A 297 -4.18 1.18 -12.58
CA SER A 297 -3.48 2.26 -13.26
C SER A 297 -4.38 2.83 -14.35
N MET A 298 -4.90 4.03 -14.12
CA MET A 298 -5.80 4.70 -15.06
C MET A 298 -5.11 5.09 -16.37
N GLY A 299 -3.78 5.21 -16.33
CA GLY A 299 -2.95 5.73 -17.41
C GLY A 299 -3.02 7.26 -17.52
N VAL A 300 -2.23 7.80 -18.44
CA VAL A 300 -2.17 9.24 -18.72
C VAL A 300 -3.50 9.70 -19.33
N PRO A 301 -4.16 10.74 -18.78
CA PRO A 301 -5.43 11.21 -19.31
C PRO A 301 -5.26 11.90 -20.67
N TYR A 302 -6.20 11.62 -21.57
CA TYR A 302 -6.32 12.28 -22.87
C TYR A 302 -6.95 13.66 -22.76
N CYS A 303 -7.81 13.87 -21.76
CA CYS A 303 -8.48 15.13 -21.44
C CYS A 303 -7.98 15.65 -20.09
N PHE A 304 -7.41 16.85 -20.07
CA PHE A 304 -6.77 17.38 -18.86
C PHE A 304 -6.92 18.90 -18.73
N TYR A 305 -6.80 19.39 -17.49
CA TYR A 305 -6.88 20.82 -17.20
C TYR A 305 -5.67 21.58 -17.76
N PRO A 306 -5.85 22.71 -18.46
CA PRO A 306 -4.77 23.67 -18.71
C PRO A 306 -4.31 24.34 -17.41
N PHE A 307 -3.09 24.87 -17.38
CA PHE A 307 -2.51 25.53 -16.19
C PHE A 307 -3.29 26.76 -15.70
N ASP A 308 -4.04 27.42 -16.57
CA ASP A 308 -4.83 28.62 -16.31
C ASP A 308 -6.33 28.37 -16.20
N TYR A 309 -6.76 27.11 -15.99
CA TYR A 309 -8.17 26.73 -15.92
C TYR A 309 -8.97 27.57 -14.89
N PRO A 310 -10.07 28.25 -15.29
CA PRO A 310 -10.86 29.06 -14.36
C PRO A 310 -11.51 28.20 -13.27
N THR A 311 -11.37 28.62 -12.01
CA THR A 311 -11.81 27.85 -10.84
C THR A 311 -12.48 28.76 -9.82
N TYR A 312 -11.70 29.27 -8.87
CA TYR A 312 -12.12 30.19 -7.80
C TYR A 312 -11.05 31.25 -7.59
N HIS A 313 -11.42 32.39 -7.03
CA HIS A 313 -10.48 33.42 -6.57
C HIS A 313 -10.84 33.99 -5.20
N LEU A 314 -9.81 34.39 -4.45
CA LEU A 314 -9.92 34.89 -3.07
C LEU A 314 -10.32 36.37 -3.05
N VAL A 315 -11.62 36.64 -2.87
CA VAL A 315 -12.19 38.00 -2.81
C VAL A 315 -12.13 38.63 -1.41
N LYS A 316 -12.07 37.83 -0.34
CA LYS A 316 -11.93 38.31 1.04
C LYS A 316 -10.81 37.57 1.78
N TYR A 317 -10.05 38.30 2.60
CA TYR A 317 -9.01 37.76 3.47
C TYR A 317 -8.95 38.59 4.76
N GLU A 318 -9.19 37.96 5.90
CA GLU A 318 -9.22 38.58 7.23
C GLU A 318 -8.42 37.72 8.22
N PRO A 319 -7.24 38.19 8.68
CA PRO A 319 -6.47 37.52 9.73
C PRO A 319 -7.30 37.31 11.00
N THR A 320 -7.06 36.18 11.66
CA THR A 320 -7.63 35.82 12.98
C THR A 320 -6.49 35.56 13.97
N ASP A 321 -6.80 35.56 15.27
CA ASP A 321 -5.80 35.34 16.32
C ASP A 321 -5.07 33.97 16.20
N ASN A 322 -5.64 33.01 15.47
CA ASN A 322 -5.05 31.71 15.15
C ASN A 322 -4.97 31.39 13.64
N GLY A 323 -4.92 32.38 12.76
CA GLY A 323 -4.80 32.13 11.32
C GLY A 323 -5.45 33.20 10.45
N PHE A 324 -6.36 32.80 9.58
CA PHE A 324 -7.21 33.73 8.83
C PHE A 324 -8.52 33.06 8.39
N SER A 325 -9.50 33.90 8.05
CA SER A 325 -10.72 33.53 7.35
C SER A 325 -10.77 34.24 5.99
N GLY A 326 -11.50 33.67 5.04
CA GLY A 326 -11.55 34.15 3.66
C GLY A 326 -12.84 33.78 2.95
N VAL A 327 -13.00 34.37 1.76
CA VAL A 327 -14.10 34.06 0.85
C VAL A 327 -13.53 33.79 -0.53
N LEU A 328 -13.88 32.64 -1.08
CA LEU A 328 -13.60 32.28 -2.47
C LEU A 328 -14.87 32.52 -3.29
N GLU A 329 -14.73 33.20 -4.42
CA GLU A 329 -15.79 33.38 -5.41
C GLU A 329 -15.44 32.57 -6.67
N ARG A 330 -16.40 31.83 -7.21
CA ARG A 330 -16.23 31.03 -8.42
C ARG A 330 -15.93 31.95 -9.60
N ASP A 331 -14.98 31.58 -10.45
CA ASP A 331 -14.68 32.38 -11.64
C ASP A 331 -15.86 32.40 -12.62
N CYS A 332 -16.19 33.58 -13.16
CA CYS A 332 -17.28 33.77 -14.11
C CYS A 332 -17.09 33.04 -15.44
N ASP A 333 -15.86 32.62 -15.72
CA ASP A 333 -15.45 31.89 -16.92
C ASP A 333 -15.35 30.38 -16.68
N ALA A 334 -15.58 29.91 -15.44
CA ALA A 334 -15.55 28.49 -15.09
C ALA A 334 -16.77 27.75 -15.66
N VAL A 335 -16.54 26.61 -16.30
CA VAL A 335 -17.60 25.83 -16.94
C VAL A 335 -18.34 25.00 -15.87
N ASP A 336 -19.67 25.06 -15.89
CA ASP A 336 -20.53 24.25 -15.03
C ASP A 336 -20.63 22.81 -15.58
N VAL A 337 -19.63 22.00 -15.23
CA VAL A 337 -19.51 20.58 -15.63
C VAL A 337 -20.56 19.70 -14.94
N TYR A 338 -20.82 19.96 -13.65
CA TYR A 338 -21.73 19.18 -12.82
C TYR A 338 -22.89 20.03 -12.27
N PRO A 339 -24.00 19.41 -11.81
CA PRO A 339 -25.11 20.14 -11.18
C PRO A 339 -24.69 20.89 -9.91
N SER A 340 -25.42 21.97 -9.59
CA SER A 340 -25.29 22.73 -8.33
C SER A 340 -23.85 23.21 -8.00
N PRO A 341 -23.23 24.04 -8.87
CA PRO A 341 -21.94 24.70 -8.60
C PRO A 341 -22.05 25.71 -7.45
N ILE A 342 -21.21 25.56 -6.43
CA ILE A 342 -21.23 26.43 -5.24
C ILE A 342 -20.47 27.73 -5.55
N GLN A 343 -21.21 28.84 -5.64
CA GLN A 343 -20.68 30.13 -6.13
C GLN A 343 -19.76 30.85 -5.14
N LEU A 344 -20.02 30.69 -3.84
CA LEU A 344 -19.27 31.32 -2.76
C LEU A 344 -18.88 30.28 -1.72
N LEU A 345 -17.59 30.19 -1.40
CA LEU A 345 -17.05 29.32 -0.36
C LEU A 345 -16.50 30.16 0.80
N SER A 346 -16.63 29.66 2.01
CA SER A 346 -15.81 30.11 3.15
C SER A 346 -14.51 29.30 3.16
N LEU A 347 -13.39 29.98 3.43
CA LEU A 347 -12.08 29.38 3.66
C LEU A 347 -11.64 29.76 5.07
N ASP A 348 -11.44 28.79 5.94
CA ASP A 348 -11.00 28.99 7.32
C ASP A 348 -9.72 28.20 7.58
N VAL A 349 -8.67 28.88 8.04
CA VAL A 349 -7.34 28.30 8.26
C VAL A 349 -6.90 28.52 9.70
N TYR A 350 -6.51 27.43 10.36
CA TYR A 350 -6.15 27.41 11.78
C TYR A 350 -4.73 26.87 11.99
N PHE A 351 -3.92 27.60 12.75
CA PHE A 351 -2.57 27.19 13.12
C PHE A 351 -2.56 26.44 14.46
N GLU A 352 -3.25 25.28 14.49
CA GLU A 352 -3.60 24.57 15.72
C GLU A 352 -2.43 24.29 16.66
N THR A 353 -1.28 23.87 16.14
CA THR A 353 -0.07 23.71 16.94
C THR A 353 1.15 24.20 16.15
N SER A 354 2.35 24.14 16.74
CA SER A 354 3.58 24.36 15.97
C SER A 354 3.81 23.36 14.83
N GLN A 355 3.10 22.22 14.84
CA GLN A 355 3.31 21.06 13.96
C GLN A 355 2.05 20.58 13.23
N ARG A 356 0.86 21.13 13.55
CA ARG A 356 -0.42 20.80 12.91
C ARG A 356 -1.14 22.05 12.41
N LEU A 357 -1.43 22.04 11.12
CA LEU A 357 -2.23 23.01 10.39
C LEU A 357 -3.59 22.40 10.06
N ARG A 358 -4.66 23.21 10.09
CA ARG A 358 -5.98 22.85 9.54
C ARG A 358 -6.40 23.84 8.46
N VAL A 359 -6.95 23.35 7.35
CA VAL A 359 -7.49 24.14 6.24
C VAL A 359 -8.87 23.62 5.89
N LYS A 360 -9.90 24.45 6.08
CA LYS A 360 -11.31 24.09 5.90
C LYS A 360 -11.96 24.95 4.81
N ILE A 361 -12.64 24.31 3.87
CA ILE A 361 -13.35 24.97 2.76
C ILE A 361 -14.78 24.43 2.69
N THR A 362 -15.76 25.33 2.82
CA THR A 362 -17.20 24.98 2.89
C THR A 362 -18.03 25.89 1.99
N ASP A 363 -19.28 25.51 1.68
CA ASP A 363 -20.28 26.45 1.18
C ASP A 363 -20.43 27.60 2.20
N LYS A 364 -20.46 28.84 1.69
CA LYS A 364 -20.58 30.05 2.50
C LYS A 364 -22.00 30.30 3.03
N ASN A 365 -23.00 29.85 2.27
CA ASN A 365 -24.40 30.23 2.43
C ASN A 365 -25.25 29.09 3.01
N ASN A 366 -24.85 27.83 2.81
CA ASN A 366 -25.56 26.65 3.28
C ASN A 366 -24.70 25.79 4.20
N GLN A 367 -25.27 25.25 5.27
CA GLN A 367 -24.61 24.25 6.10
C GLN A 367 -24.52 22.91 5.36
N ARG A 368 -23.31 22.47 5.04
CA ARG A 368 -23.05 21.13 4.48
C ARG A 368 -22.87 20.10 5.60
N PHE A 369 -22.96 18.82 5.24
CA PHE A 369 -22.62 17.71 6.14
C PHE A 369 -21.20 17.85 6.67
N GLN A 370 -21.02 17.50 7.93
CA GLN A 370 -19.74 17.44 8.64
C GLN A 370 -19.69 16.15 9.43
N VAL A 371 -18.55 15.47 9.37
CA VAL A 371 -18.28 14.21 10.09
C VAL A 371 -18.49 14.43 11.60
N PRO A 372 -19.48 13.76 12.23
CA PRO A 372 -19.85 13.99 13.64
C PRO A 372 -19.02 13.19 14.67
N LEU A 373 -18.26 12.18 14.23
CA LEU A 373 -17.50 11.26 15.08
C LEU A 373 -16.22 10.83 14.32
N PRO A 374 -15.03 10.80 14.95
CA PRO A 374 -14.70 11.24 16.29
C PRO A 374 -14.94 12.75 16.49
N VAL A 375 -15.23 13.15 17.73
CA VAL A 375 -15.38 14.56 18.09
C VAL A 375 -13.98 15.17 18.19
N LEU A 376 -13.53 15.80 17.11
CA LEU A 376 -12.22 16.46 17.04
C LEU A 376 -12.18 17.69 17.97
N PRO A 377 -11.00 18.03 18.54
CA PRO A 377 -10.86 19.21 19.39
C PRO A 377 -11.11 20.52 18.63
N ASP A 378 -11.64 21.52 19.33
CA ASP A 378 -11.75 22.89 18.82
C ASP A 378 -10.36 23.49 18.54
N PRO A 379 -10.17 24.24 17.43
CA PRO A 379 -8.95 24.99 17.20
C PRO A 379 -8.67 25.98 18.34
N PRO A 380 -7.41 26.09 18.83
CA PRO A 380 -7.10 26.97 19.95
C PRO A 380 -7.34 28.45 19.62
N ALA A 381 -7.62 29.25 20.65
CA ALA A 381 -8.00 30.65 20.50
C ALA A 381 -6.87 31.56 19.96
N SER A 382 -5.62 31.13 19.98
CA SER A 382 -4.47 31.93 19.53
C SER A 382 -3.36 31.06 18.94
N LYS A 383 -2.67 31.58 17.92
CA LYS A 383 -1.54 30.96 17.21
C LYS A 383 -0.42 30.51 18.15
N SER A 384 0.09 29.29 17.94
CA SER A 384 1.30 28.82 18.62
C SER A 384 2.51 29.67 18.25
N ASN A 385 3.33 30.02 19.25
CA ASN A 385 4.68 30.50 19.01
C ASN A 385 5.51 29.42 18.29
N GLY A 386 6.42 29.82 17.39
CA GLY A 386 7.37 28.92 16.74
C GLY A 386 6.72 27.82 15.89
N LEU A 387 5.90 28.18 14.90
CA LEU A 387 5.47 27.20 13.88
C LEU A 387 6.68 26.62 13.15
N LEU A 388 6.62 25.33 12.80
CA LEU A 388 7.59 24.66 11.94
C LEU A 388 7.22 24.75 10.45
N TYR A 389 6.07 25.35 10.14
CA TYR A 389 5.54 25.53 8.78
C TYR A 389 5.12 26.98 8.51
N ASP A 390 5.26 27.37 7.25
CA ASP A 390 4.70 28.59 6.66
C ASP A 390 3.48 28.26 5.80
N PHE A 391 2.56 29.21 5.62
CA PHE A 391 1.32 29.04 4.88
C PHE A 391 1.09 30.20 3.92
N LYS A 392 1.01 29.91 2.63
CA LYS A 392 0.88 30.90 1.56
C LYS A 392 -0.38 30.67 0.74
N VAL A 393 -0.95 31.74 0.19
CA VAL A 393 -2.17 31.70 -0.63
C VAL A 393 -1.98 32.48 -1.92
N THR A 394 -2.25 31.83 -3.05
CA THR A 394 -2.42 32.46 -4.37
C THR A 394 -3.85 32.94 -4.50
N LYS A 395 -4.06 34.14 -5.04
CA LYS A 395 -5.41 34.77 -5.07
C LYS A 395 -6.26 34.38 -6.27
N LYS A 396 -5.67 34.28 -7.47
CA LYS A 396 -6.35 33.88 -8.72
C LYS A 396 -5.33 33.20 -9.65
N PRO A 397 -5.58 31.95 -10.12
CA PRO A 397 -6.53 31.01 -9.50
C PRO A 397 -6.21 30.83 -8.01
N PHE A 398 -7.21 30.43 -7.21
CA PHE A 398 -7.00 30.16 -5.80
C PHE A 398 -6.19 28.88 -5.63
N SER A 399 -5.10 28.98 -4.87
CA SER A 399 -4.35 27.84 -4.36
C SER A 399 -3.70 28.19 -3.03
N PHE A 400 -3.28 27.18 -2.27
CA PHE A 400 -2.50 27.35 -1.06
C PHE A 400 -1.34 26.36 -0.98
N GLN A 401 -0.27 26.79 -0.32
CA GLN A 401 0.99 26.07 -0.19
C GLN A 401 1.41 26.03 1.28
N VAL A 402 1.83 24.85 1.75
CA VAL A 402 2.38 24.60 3.07
C VAL A 402 3.87 24.28 2.93
N THR A 403 4.74 25.06 3.58
CA THR A 403 6.20 24.92 3.47
C THR A 403 6.83 24.61 4.83
N ARG A 404 7.63 23.56 4.95
CA ARG A 404 8.48 23.29 6.12
C ARG A 404 9.53 24.39 6.25
N ILE A 405 9.49 25.18 7.33
CA ILE A 405 10.36 26.36 7.52
C ILE A 405 11.85 25.96 7.62
N GLU A 406 12.13 24.80 8.21
CA GLU A 406 13.51 24.33 8.46
C GLU A 406 14.29 24.06 7.17
N THR A 407 13.65 23.46 6.16
CA THR A 407 14.29 22.98 4.93
C THR A 407 13.89 23.75 3.68
N GLY A 408 12.76 24.47 3.71
CA GLY A 408 12.11 25.04 2.54
C GLY A 408 11.29 24.03 1.72
N ALA A 409 11.18 22.77 2.15
CA ALA A 409 10.40 21.75 1.46
C ALA A 409 8.90 22.10 1.43
N VAL A 410 8.27 21.96 0.28
CA VAL A 410 6.83 22.19 0.09
C VAL A 410 6.11 20.87 0.32
N VAL A 411 5.37 20.75 1.42
CA VAL A 411 4.75 19.49 1.85
C VAL A 411 3.32 19.28 1.35
N PHE A 412 2.66 20.36 0.92
CA PHE A 412 1.33 20.34 0.31
C PHE A 412 1.16 21.61 -0.53
N ASP A 413 0.71 21.50 -1.77
CA ASP A 413 0.60 22.62 -2.72
C ASP A 413 -0.52 22.42 -3.73
N THR A 414 -1.63 23.14 -3.55
CA THR A 414 -2.82 23.02 -4.39
C THR A 414 -2.76 23.84 -5.69
N SER A 415 -1.58 24.33 -6.09
CA SER A 415 -1.35 24.92 -7.43
C SER A 415 -1.32 23.89 -8.57
N ALA A 416 -1.46 22.59 -8.24
CA ALA A 416 -1.66 21.50 -9.18
C ALA A 416 -2.86 21.69 -10.14
N GLY A 417 -3.90 22.41 -9.73
CA GLY A 417 -5.12 22.64 -10.52
C GLY A 417 -6.30 21.80 -10.04
N GLY A 418 -7.30 21.61 -10.93
CA GLY A 418 -8.47 20.76 -10.68
C GLY A 418 -9.46 21.25 -9.61
N PHE A 419 -9.26 22.41 -8.97
CA PHE A 419 -10.08 22.83 -7.84
C PHE A 419 -11.54 23.13 -8.23
N ALA A 420 -12.46 22.26 -7.79
CA ALA A 420 -13.88 22.33 -8.11
C ALA A 420 -14.75 22.05 -6.88
N PHE A 421 -15.87 22.77 -6.73
CA PHE A 421 -16.80 22.60 -5.62
C PHE A 421 -18.27 22.66 -6.09
N TYR A 422 -18.88 21.50 -6.24
CA TYR A 422 -20.30 21.29 -6.53
C TYR A 422 -20.97 20.56 -5.36
N ASP A 423 -22.30 20.48 -5.36
CA ASP A 423 -23.05 19.81 -4.29
C ASP A 423 -22.77 18.30 -4.15
N GLN A 424 -22.50 17.61 -5.28
CA GLN A 424 -22.18 16.17 -5.32
C GLN A 424 -20.88 15.85 -6.07
N PHE A 425 -19.97 16.82 -6.20
CA PHE A 425 -18.60 16.61 -6.70
C PHE A 425 -17.68 17.70 -6.18
N ILE A 426 -16.67 17.32 -5.39
CA ILE A 426 -15.62 18.22 -4.91
C ILE A 426 -14.28 17.63 -5.31
N GLU A 427 -13.49 18.37 -6.09
CA GLU A 427 -12.14 17.99 -6.50
C GLU A 427 -11.12 19.00 -5.98
N ILE A 428 -9.97 18.49 -5.52
CA ILE A 428 -8.77 19.29 -5.30
C ILE A 428 -7.52 18.42 -5.48
N ALA A 429 -6.52 18.96 -6.19
CA ALA A 429 -5.23 18.33 -6.36
C ALA A 429 -4.15 19.01 -5.48
N SER A 430 -3.07 18.30 -5.20
CA SER A 430 -1.88 18.81 -4.54
C SER A 430 -0.62 18.14 -5.07
N TYR A 431 0.45 18.89 -5.31
CA TYR A 431 1.79 18.31 -5.48
C TYR A 431 2.29 17.69 -4.16
N LEU A 432 3.22 16.74 -4.26
CA LEU A 432 3.83 16.04 -3.14
C LEU A 432 5.36 16.27 -3.10
N PRO A 433 6.00 16.37 -1.92
CA PRO A 433 7.45 16.56 -1.82
C PRO A 433 8.27 15.34 -2.26
N SER A 434 7.67 14.15 -2.36
CA SER A 434 8.33 12.95 -2.88
C SER A 434 7.32 11.92 -3.43
N ARG A 435 7.86 10.81 -3.96
CA ARG A 435 7.09 9.63 -4.40
C ARG A 435 6.78 8.62 -3.28
N PHE A 436 7.23 8.85 -2.05
CA PHE A 436 7.28 7.83 -0.99
C PHE A 436 6.07 7.90 -0.06
N ILE A 437 4.95 7.29 -0.46
CA ILE A 437 3.62 7.48 0.14
C ILE A 437 3.10 6.17 0.73
N TYR A 438 2.45 6.24 1.89
CA TYR A 438 1.89 5.11 2.64
C TYR A 438 0.57 5.54 3.31
N GLY A 439 -0.29 4.59 3.73
CA GLY A 439 -1.62 4.88 4.28
C GLY A 439 -2.75 4.62 3.26
N LEU A 440 -3.73 5.52 3.15
CA LEU A 440 -4.85 5.46 2.18
C LEU A 440 -5.67 4.16 2.25
N GLY A 441 -6.08 3.76 3.45
CA GLY A 441 -6.81 2.49 3.69
C GLY A 441 -8.34 2.62 3.68
N GLU A 442 -9.09 1.52 3.63
CA GLU A 442 -8.62 0.13 3.60
C GLU A 442 -8.55 -0.43 2.16
N HIS A 443 -7.35 -0.87 1.78
CA HIS A 443 -7.02 -1.49 0.50
C HIS A 443 -5.94 -2.55 0.74
N THR A 444 -6.00 -3.66 0.00
CA THR A 444 -4.94 -4.68 0.02
C THR A 444 -4.07 -4.53 -1.22
N ASP A 445 -2.87 -3.97 -1.05
CA ASP A 445 -1.94 -3.69 -2.14
C ASP A 445 -0.80 -4.71 -2.24
N ALA A 446 -0.18 -4.79 -3.43
CA ALA A 446 0.94 -5.69 -3.70
C ALA A 446 2.22 -5.33 -2.90
N HIS A 447 2.33 -4.07 -2.49
CA HIS A 447 3.48 -3.47 -1.81
C HIS A 447 3.00 -2.43 -0.80
N PHE A 448 3.71 -2.27 0.32
CA PHE A 448 3.37 -1.28 1.34
C PHE A 448 3.67 0.17 0.92
N LEU A 449 4.68 0.36 0.04
CA LEU A 449 4.97 1.64 -0.60
C LEU A 449 4.04 1.82 -1.81
N HIS A 450 3.23 2.87 -1.80
CA HIS A 450 2.25 3.13 -2.85
C HIS A 450 2.88 3.51 -4.19
N SER A 451 2.31 2.97 -5.27
CA SER A 451 2.64 3.35 -6.64
C SER A 451 2.09 4.73 -6.96
N VAL A 452 2.91 5.61 -7.53
CA VAL A 452 2.47 6.90 -8.12
C VAL A 452 2.10 6.79 -9.61
N GLU A 453 2.10 5.59 -10.20
CA GLU A 453 1.87 5.36 -11.63
C GLU A 453 0.38 5.31 -12.00
N TRP A 454 -0.32 6.44 -11.81
CA TRP A 454 -1.75 6.64 -12.06
C TRP A 454 -2.67 5.71 -11.25
N THR A 455 -2.25 5.43 -10.01
CA THR A 455 -2.95 4.55 -9.06
C THR A 455 -4.19 5.26 -8.51
N LYS A 456 -5.30 4.52 -8.39
CA LYS A 456 -6.54 5.00 -7.75
C LYS A 456 -6.90 4.14 -6.55
N PHE A 457 -7.21 4.82 -5.45
CA PHE A 457 -7.79 4.31 -4.22
C PHE A 457 -9.24 4.78 -4.14
N THR A 458 -10.16 3.94 -3.67
CA THR A 458 -11.58 4.30 -3.50
C THR A 458 -11.98 4.09 -2.04
N PHE A 459 -12.63 5.08 -1.47
CA PHE A 459 -13.04 5.09 -0.06
C PHE A 459 -14.55 4.91 -0.03
N TRP A 460 -14.98 3.69 0.31
CA TRP A 460 -16.37 3.29 0.47
C TRP A 460 -16.44 1.93 1.19
N THR A 461 -16.85 1.90 2.45
CA THR A 461 -16.77 0.69 3.28
C THR A 461 -17.57 -0.47 2.70
N THR A 462 -16.90 -1.50 2.17
CA THR A 462 -17.54 -2.54 1.35
C THR A 462 -17.28 -3.94 1.88
N ASP A 463 -18.35 -4.70 2.10
CA ASP A 463 -18.29 -6.16 2.27
C ASP A 463 -17.85 -6.78 0.95
N ILE A 464 -16.58 -7.17 0.86
CA ILE A 464 -16.00 -7.94 -0.25
C ILE A 464 -14.81 -8.76 0.27
N PHE A 465 -14.42 -9.81 -0.46
CA PHE A 465 -13.17 -10.52 -0.16
C PHE A 465 -11.98 -9.59 -0.48
N PRO A 466 -10.90 -9.56 0.34
CA PRO A 466 -9.75 -8.69 0.10
C PRO A 466 -9.14 -8.92 -1.29
N SER A 467 -8.93 -7.83 -2.04
CA SER A 467 -8.39 -7.89 -3.40
C SER A 467 -7.75 -6.57 -3.83
N GLN A 468 -6.80 -6.64 -4.78
CA GLN A 468 -6.07 -5.46 -5.26
C GLN A 468 -6.98 -4.52 -6.06
N GLY A 469 -7.00 -3.24 -5.66
CA GLY A 469 -7.76 -2.19 -6.35
C GLY A 469 -9.27 -2.22 -6.12
N THR A 470 -9.75 -2.89 -5.07
CA THR A 470 -11.14 -2.76 -4.57
C THR A 470 -11.16 -2.03 -3.22
N PRO A 471 -12.17 -1.17 -2.97
CA PRO A 471 -12.43 -0.67 -1.61
C PRO A 471 -12.79 -1.82 -0.67
N LEU A 472 -12.27 -1.80 0.56
CA LEU A 472 -12.54 -2.81 1.60
C LEU A 472 -13.34 -2.21 2.77
N TYR A 473 -13.23 -2.77 3.97
CA TYR A 473 -14.17 -2.54 5.07
C TYR A 473 -14.01 -1.17 5.76
N GLY A 474 -12.80 -0.61 5.75
CA GLY A 474 -12.46 0.66 6.39
C GLY A 474 -12.24 1.85 5.43
N ASP A 475 -12.38 3.06 5.97
CA ASP A 475 -12.29 4.33 5.26
C ASP A 475 -11.38 5.31 6.05
N HIS A 476 -10.14 5.44 5.59
CA HIS A 476 -9.02 6.15 6.24
C HIS A 476 -8.25 7.03 5.23
N PRO A 477 -8.82 8.18 4.81
CA PRO A 477 -8.22 9.13 3.86
C PRO A 477 -7.07 9.96 4.49
N PHE A 478 -6.13 9.25 5.10
CA PHE A 478 -4.88 9.75 5.68
C PHE A 478 -3.69 9.11 4.96
N TYR A 479 -2.70 9.92 4.59
CA TYR A 479 -1.41 9.44 4.10
C TYR A 479 -0.24 9.97 4.93
N LEU A 480 0.83 9.17 4.97
CA LEU A 480 2.16 9.57 5.39
C LEU A 480 3.06 9.65 4.17
N ASN A 481 3.87 10.71 4.06
CA ASN A 481 4.83 10.88 2.97
C ASN A 481 6.23 11.17 3.53
N MET A 482 7.20 10.33 3.17
CA MET A 482 8.61 10.51 3.54
C MET A 482 9.26 11.54 2.61
N GLU A 483 9.88 12.57 3.16
CA GLU A 483 10.68 13.53 2.40
C GLU A 483 12.03 12.92 2.00
N GLU A 484 12.63 13.45 0.92
CA GLU A 484 13.90 12.96 0.34
C GLU A 484 15.11 13.07 1.30
N ASP A 485 14.96 13.80 2.41
CA ASP A 485 15.96 14.01 3.46
C ASP A 485 15.73 13.14 4.72
N GLY A 486 14.74 12.25 4.70
CA GLY A 486 14.36 11.39 5.82
C GLY A 486 13.57 12.10 6.93
N ARG A 487 13.03 13.31 6.68
CA ARG A 487 11.87 13.82 7.42
C ARG A 487 10.59 13.18 6.88
N ALA A 488 9.48 13.41 7.55
CA ALA A 488 8.15 13.00 7.12
C ALA A 488 7.12 14.09 7.37
N ASN A 489 6.07 14.08 6.55
CA ASN A 489 4.82 14.78 6.78
C ASN A 489 3.65 13.79 6.60
N GLY A 490 2.45 14.23 6.91
CA GLY A 490 1.23 13.50 6.57
C GLY A 490 0.05 14.44 6.41
N VAL A 491 -0.99 13.97 5.72
CA VAL A 491 -2.22 14.74 5.48
C VAL A 491 -3.43 13.85 5.68
N LEU A 492 -4.45 14.40 6.34
CA LEU A 492 -5.79 13.82 6.49
C LEU A 492 -6.81 14.71 5.79
N LEU A 493 -7.72 14.12 5.01
CA LEU A 493 -8.99 14.75 4.62
C LEU A 493 -10.12 14.24 5.54
N PHE A 494 -10.66 15.08 6.43
CA PHE A 494 -11.71 14.66 7.37
C PHE A 494 -13.11 14.69 6.71
N ASN A 495 -13.39 13.68 5.88
CA ASN A 495 -14.64 13.48 5.14
C ASN A 495 -15.00 11.98 5.12
N SER A 496 -16.31 11.65 5.07
CA SER A 496 -16.86 10.28 5.09
C SER A 496 -17.82 9.99 3.92
N ASN A 497 -17.91 10.88 2.93
CA ASN A 497 -18.60 10.64 1.68
C ASN A 497 -17.69 9.90 0.71
N ALA A 498 -18.27 8.97 -0.08
CA ALA A 498 -17.55 8.18 -1.06
C ALA A 498 -16.59 9.03 -1.90
N MET A 499 -15.34 8.59 -2.03
CA MET A 499 -14.33 9.35 -2.77
C MET A 499 -13.33 8.48 -3.49
N ASP A 500 -12.82 8.98 -4.61
CA ASP A 500 -11.61 8.48 -5.23
C ASP A 500 -10.42 9.36 -4.82
N VAL A 501 -9.27 8.75 -4.54
CA VAL A 501 -7.98 9.41 -4.35
C VAL A 501 -6.99 8.86 -5.37
N ILE A 502 -6.38 9.74 -6.14
CA ILE A 502 -5.52 9.40 -7.27
C ILE A 502 -4.09 9.82 -6.95
N LEU A 503 -3.11 8.94 -7.20
CA LEU A 503 -1.69 9.25 -7.20
C LEU A 503 -1.15 9.23 -8.64
N GLN A 504 -0.45 10.29 -9.05
CA GLN A 504 0.14 10.44 -10.39
C GLN A 504 1.65 10.78 -10.32
N PRO A 505 2.44 10.55 -11.40
CA PRO A 505 3.91 10.48 -11.30
C PRO A 505 4.66 11.79 -11.08
N THR A 506 3.96 12.94 -11.01
CA THR A 506 4.56 14.28 -10.95
C THR A 506 5.62 14.52 -9.85
N PRO A 507 5.52 14.01 -8.61
CA PRO A 507 4.40 13.31 -7.96
C PRO A 507 3.29 14.26 -7.48
N ALA A 508 2.04 13.80 -7.53
CA ALA A 508 0.88 14.54 -7.03
C ALA A 508 -0.25 13.61 -6.55
N ILE A 509 -1.15 14.17 -5.75
CA ILE A 509 -2.38 13.54 -5.24
C ILE A 509 -3.62 14.35 -5.65
N THR A 510 -4.72 13.68 -6.01
CA THR A 510 -6.01 14.32 -6.31
C THR A 510 -7.13 13.64 -5.52
N TYR A 511 -7.93 14.42 -4.80
CA TYR A 511 -9.11 13.95 -4.07
C TYR A 511 -10.38 14.26 -4.85
N ARG A 512 -11.31 13.31 -4.95
CA ARG A 512 -12.61 13.43 -5.64
C ARG A 512 -13.74 12.86 -4.79
N THR A 513 -14.37 13.69 -3.96
CA THR A 513 -15.47 13.26 -3.07
C THR A 513 -16.84 13.71 -3.56
N ILE A 514 -17.86 12.87 -3.34
CA ILE A 514 -19.24 13.14 -3.78
C ILE A 514 -20.07 13.93 -2.75
N GLY A 515 -19.48 14.45 -1.68
CA GLY A 515 -20.22 15.18 -0.65
C GLY A 515 -19.37 15.81 0.43
N GLY A 516 -20.02 16.24 1.51
CA GLY A 516 -19.35 16.80 2.68
C GLY A 516 -18.65 18.12 2.36
N MET A 517 -17.36 18.21 2.67
CA MET A 517 -16.52 19.40 2.49
C MET A 517 -15.04 19.03 2.47
N LEU A 518 -14.17 20.02 2.26
CA LEU A 518 -12.73 19.86 2.45
C LEU A 518 -12.38 20.35 3.87
N ASP A 519 -11.93 19.45 4.73
CA ASP A 519 -11.46 19.77 6.09
C ASP A 519 -10.11 19.04 6.29
N PHE A 520 -9.05 19.66 5.77
CA PHE A 520 -7.72 19.08 5.71
C PHE A 520 -6.93 19.37 6.99
N TYR A 521 -6.17 18.37 7.45
CA TYR A 521 -5.13 18.53 8.46
C TYR A 521 -3.79 18.13 7.88
N VAL A 522 -2.76 18.95 8.13
CA VAL A 522 -1.37 18.70 7.70
C VAL A 522 -0.49 18.59 8.93
N PHE A 523 0.23 17.47 9.05
CA PHE A 523 1.07 17.09 10.18
C PHE A 523 2.55 17.13 9.76
N LEU A 524 3.40 17.83 10.51
CA LEU A 524 4.77 18.15 10.09
C LEU A 524 5.86 17.19 10.60
N GLY A 525 5.54 16.18 11.41
CA GLY A 525 6.56 15.26 11.93
C GLY A 525 7.50 15.96 12.93
N PRO A 526 8.84 15.81 12.85
CA PRO A 526 9.59 15.52 11.63
C PRO A 526 9.90 14.04 11.38
N SER A 527 9.83 13.14 12.37
CA SER A 527 9.94 11.69 12.09
C SER A 527 8.58 11.13 11.63
N PRO A 528 8.54 10.00 10.89
CA PRO A 528 7.28 9.33 10.56
C PRO A 528 6.48 8.90 11.81
N GLN A 529 7.15 8.58 12.92
CA GLN A 529 6.46 8.30 14.18
C GLN A 529 5.85 9.58 14.80
N ASP A 530 6.48 10.75 14.64
CA ASP A 530 5.88 12.03 15.08
C ASP A 530 4.64 12.36 14.23
N VAL A 531 4.67 12.11 12.91
CA VAL A 531 3.50 12.29 12.03
C VAL A 531 2.31 11.45 12.51
N VAL A 532 2.52 10.15 12.73
CA VAL A 532 1.48 9.24 13.25
C VAL A 532 1.00 9.67 14.63
N ALA A 533 1.90 10.09 15.53
CA ALA A 533 1.51 10.57 16.85
C ALA A 533 0.68 11.87 16.80
N GLN A 534 0.99 12.80 15.88
CA GLN A 534 0.26 14.05 15.67
C GLN A 534 -1.14 13.84 15.05
N TYR A 535 -1.30 12.80 14.23
CA TYR A 535 -2.59 12.33 13.72
C TYR A 535 -3.41 11.68 14.85
N ILE A 536 -2.82 10.74 15.61
CA ILE A 536 -3.50 10.05 16.72
C ILE A 536 -3.87 11.02 17.86
N GLU A 537 -3.09 12.08 18.10
CA GLU A 537 -3.45 13.14 19.04
C GLU A 537 -4.74 13.87 18.62
N LEU A 538 -4.92 14.11 17.32
CA LEU A 538 -6.10 14.78 16.77
C LEU A 538 -7.34 13.88 16.81
N VAL A 539 -7.24 12.67 16.26
CA VAL A 539 -8.41 11.79 16.02
C VAL A 539 -8.80 10.97 17.24
N GLY A 540 -7.90 10.85 18.21
CA GLY A 540 -8.09 10.18 19.50
C GLY A 540 -7.23 8.92 19.65
N LYS A 541 -6.74 8.71 20.88
CA LYS A 541 -5.72 7.69 21.19
C LYS A 541 -6.31 6.28 21.27
N PRO A 542 -5.55 5.25 20.84
CA PRO A 542 -6.02 3.86 20.90
C PRO A 542 -6.21 3.38 22.35
N VAL A 543 -7.23 2.56 22.57
CA VAL A 543 -7.48 1.96 23.88
C VAL A 543 -6.34 1.05 24.32
N LEU A 544 -6.02 1.08 25.61
CA LEU A 544 -5.16 0.06 26.21
C LEU A 544 -6.01 -1.24 26.29
N PRO A 545 -5.63 -2.33 25.61
CA PRO A 545 -6.41 -3.56 25.65
C PRO A 545 -6.30 -4.27 27.00
N PRO A 546 -7.21 -5.21 27.31
CA PRO A 546 -6.94 -6.20 28.33
C PRO A 546 -5.81 -7.13 27.88
N TYR A 547 -4.93 -7.52 28.79
CA TYR A 547 -3.71 -8.28 28.49
C TYR A 547 -4.00 -9.63 27.82
N TRP A 548 -5.14 -10.27 28.15
CA TRP A 548 -5.56 -11.53 27.53
C TRP A 548 -5.84 -11.41 26.02
N ALA A 549 -6.24 -10.22 25.54
CA ALA A 549 -6.45 -9.95 24.12
C ALA A 549 -5.13 -9.80 23.34
N LEU A 550 -3.99 -9.90 24.03
CA LEU A 550 -2.66 -10.06 23.42
C LEU A 550 -2.25 -11.54 23.32
N GLY A 551 -3.05 -12.47 23.85
CA GLY A 551 -2.78 -13.92 23.78
C GLY A 551 -2.92 -14.49 22.37
N PHE A 552 -3.30 -15.77 22.29
CA PHE A 552 -3.69 -16.43 21.05
C PHE A 552 -5.19 -16.76 21.07
N HIS A 553 -5.83 -16.55 19.94
CA HIS A 553 -7.28 -16.61 19.76
C HIS A 553 -7.63 -17.69 18.73
N LEU A 554 -8.58 -18.57 19.05
CA LEU A 554 -8.98 -19.67 18.15
C LEU A 554 -10.47 -19.60 17.79
N CYS A 555 -10.74 -19.61 16.49
CA CYS A 555 -12.08 -19.46 15.92
C CYS A 555 -12.24 -20.34 14.66
N ARG A 556 -13.49 -20.55 14.23
CA ARG A 556 -13.87 -20.81 12.84
C ARG A 556 -15.35 -20.50 12.64
N TRP A 557 -15.73 -20.22 11.40
CA TRP A 557 -17.11 -20.40 10.96
C TRP A 557 -17.43 -21.90 10.89
N GLY A 558 -18.52 -22.31 11.53
CA GLY A 558 -19.02 -23.67 11.44
C GLY A 558 -18.27 -24.68 12.30
N TYR A 559 -18.07 -24.40 13.61
CA TYR A 559 -17.91 -25.51 14.56
C TYR A 559 -19.20 -26.36 14.61
N GLY A 560 -20.37 -25.73 14.42
CA GLY A 560 -21.68 -26.35 14.24
C GLY A 560 -22.29 -26.92 15.52
N SER A 561 -21.49 -27.18 16.55
CA SER A 561 -21.94 -27.55 17.89
C SER A 561 -20.90 -27.24 18.97
N LEU A 562 -21.38 -27.00 20.18
CA LEU A 562 -20.55 -26.82 21.38
C LEU A 562 -19.66 -28.02 21.68
N ALA A 563 -20.09 -29.23 21.31
CA ALA A 563 -19.27 -30.44 21.46
C ALA A 563 -18.03 -30.41 20.56
N GLU A 564 -18.15 -29.85 19.36
CA GLU A 564 -17.05 -29.73 18.39
C GLU A 564 -16.11 -28.57 18.75
N THR A 565 -16.65 -27.41 19.16
CA THR A 565 -15.85 -26.32 19.75
C THR A 565 -14.97 -26.85 20.88
N LYS A 566 -15.54 -27.62 21.82
CA LYS A 566 -14.79 -28.27 22.90
C LYS A 566 -13.76 -29.28 22.38
N ARG A 567 -14.10 -30.12 21.40
CA ARG A 567 -13.16 -31.10 20.81
C ARG A 567 -11.93 -30.42 20.21
N ILE A 568 -12.13 -29.32 19.48
CA ILE A 568 -11.05 -28.60 18.79
C ILE A 568 -10.20 -27.80 19.80
N MET A 569 -10.83 -27.13 20.76
CA MET A 569 -10.13 -26.45 21.85
C MET A 569 -9.24 -27.41 22.65
N GLU A 570 -9.81 -28.51 23.17
CA GLU A 570 -9.10 -29.44 24.05
C GLU A 570 -7.95 -30.19 23.34
N ARG A 571 -8.00 -30.42 22.01
CA ARG A 571 -6.84 -30.99 21.30
C ARG A 571 -5.65 -30.03 21.20
N ASN A 572 -5.91 -28.72 21.15
CA ASN A 572 -4.85 -27.71 21.14
C ASN A 572 -4.24 -27.54 22.55
N ILE A 573 -5.07 -27.50 23.59
CA ILE A 573 -4.63 -27.52 24.99
C ILE A 573 -3.82 -28.80 25.28
N ALA A 574 -4.26 -29.97 24.79
CA ALA A 574 -3.54 -31.24 24.97
C ALA A 574 -2.20 -31.31 24.21
N ALA A 575 -2.06 -30.60 23.09
CA ALA A 575 -0.76 -30.38 22.43
C ALA A 575 0.12 -29.35 23.18
N GLY A 576 -0.43 -28.65 24.17
CA GLY A 576 0.20 -27.55 24.90
C GLY A 576 0.42 -26.32 24.01
N ILE A 577 -0.53 -26.05 23.11
CA ILE A 577 -0.61 -24.79 22.37
C ILE A 577 -1.12 -23.71 23.33
N PRO A 578 -0.43 -22.56 23.48
CA PRO A 578 -0.95 -21.42 24.22
C PRO A 578 -2.24 -20.90 23.58
N LEU A 579 -3.29 -20.71 24.38
CA LEU A 579 -4.64 -20.35 23.93
C LEU A 579 -5.38 -19.61 25.06
N ASP A 580 -5.57 -18.29 24.91
CA ASP A 580 -6.26 -17.46 25.90
C ASP A 580 -7.76 -17.34 25.64
N THR A 581 -8.18 -17.37 24.37
CA THR A 581 -9.57 -17.09 24.00
C THR A 581 -10.11 -18.10 22.99
N GLN A 582 -11.21 -18.77 23.35
CA GLN A 582 -12.01 -19.56 22.41
C GLN A 582 -13.16 -18.71 21.86
N TRP A 583 -13.41 -18.80 20.56
CA TRP A 583 -14.40 -17.99 19.87
C TRP A 583 -15.52 -18.87 19.28
N ASN A 584 -16.70 -18.30 19.08
CA ASN A 584 -17.74 -18.89 18.23
C ASN A 584 -18.33 -17.86 17.25
N ASP A 585 -18.49 -18.34 16.02
CA ASP A 585 -19.16 -17.69 14.89
C ASP A 585 -20.68 -17.97 14.93
N ILE A 586 -21.45 -17.49 13.95
CA ILE A 586 -22.92 -17.47 13.90
C ILE A 586 -23.60 -18.83 14.12
N ASP A 587 -22.85 -19.94 14.04
CA ASP A 587 -23.35 -21.27 14.39
C ASP A 587 -23.77 -21.44 15.87
N TYR A 588 -23.39 -20.54 16.79
CA TYR A 588 -23.92 -20.54 18.16
C TYR A 588 -25.37 -20.07 18.26
N MET A 589 -25.85 -19.25 17.32
CA MET A 589 -27.14 -18.54 17.39
C MET A 589 -28.34 -19.46 17.10
N ASP A 590 -29.53 -19.14 17.64
CA ASP A 590 -30.77 -19.70 17.09
C ASP A 590 -31.04 -19.07 15.72
N SER A 591 -30.92 -19.88 14.67
CA SER A 591 -31.34 -19.52 13.31
C SER A 591 -30.69 -18.23 12.78
N PHE A 592 -29.42 -17.99 13.18
CA PHE A 592 -28.62 -16.80 12.84
C PHE A 592 -29.22 -15.46 13.30
N LYS A 593 -29.86 -15.45 14.48
CA LYS A 593 -30.35 -14.24 15.15
C LYS A 593 -29.42 -13.84 16.30
N ASP A 594 -29.05 -12.58 16.36
CA ASP A 594 -28.29 -12.01 17.48
C ASP A 594 -28.96 -12.23 18.84
N PHE A 595 -28.15 -12.15 19.90
CA PHE A 595 -28.60 -12.24 21.29
C PHE A 595 -29.38 -13.53 21.62
N SER A 596 -29.14 -14.61 20.87
CA SER A 596 -29.82 -15.90 20.99
C SER A 596 -28.82 -17.07 21.04
N VAL A 597 -29.27 -18.25 21.48
CA VAL A 597 -28.44 -19.46 21.54
C VAL A 597 -29.20 -20.65 20.97
N ASN A 598 -28.57 -21.41 20.09
CA ASN A 598 -29.13 -22.61 19.47
C ASN A 598 -29.44 -23.68 20.54
N PRO A 599 -30.73 -24.01 20.80
CA PRO A 599 -31.09 -24.90 21.91
C PRO A 599 -30.72 -26.36 21.65
N ALA A 600 -30.53 -26.77 20.39
CA ALA A 600 -30.13 -28.12 20.03
C ALA A 600 -28.62 -28.34 20.14
N ASN A 601 -27.82 -27.40 19.62
CA ASN A 601 -26.38 -27.60 19.43
C ASN A 601 -25.50 -26.84 20.45
N PHE A 602 -26.03 -25.81 21.14
CA PHE A 602 -25.28 -24.91 22.01
C PHE A 602 -25.90 -24.68 23.40
N SER A 603 -26.97 -25.38 23.78
CA SER A 603 -27.64 -25.24 25.10
C SER A 603 -26.79 -25.50 26.35
N GLY A 604 -25.55 -26.00 26.20
CA GLY A 604 -24.58 -26.11 27.28
C GLY A 604 -23.62 -24.92 27.43
N VAL A 605 -23.73 -23.85 26.62
CA VAL A 605 -22.72 -22.79 26.53
C VAL A 605 -22.46 -22.02 27.84
N PRO A 606 -23.43 -21.73 28.75
CA PRO A 606 -23.12 -20.98 29.97
C PRO A 606 -22.17 -21.76 30.90
N ASN A 607 -22.36 -23.09 30.97
CA ASN A 607 -21.49 -24.00 31.70
C ASN A 607 -20.13 -24.20 31.02
N PHE A 608 -20.01 -23.93 29.72
CA PHE A 608 -18.73 -23.93 29.01
C PHE A 608 -17.93 -22.66 29.31
N VAL A 609 -18.56 -21.49 29.26
CA VAL A 609 -17.88 -20.23 29.57
C VAL A 609 -17.41 -20.21 31.03
N GLY A 610 -18.21 -20.73 31.97
CA GLY A 610 -17.77 -20.92 33.36
C GLY A 610 -16.59 -21.89 33.53
N ASP A 611 -16.44 -22.90 32.66
CA ASP A 611 -15.29 -23.80 32.62
C ASP A 611 -14.05 -23.06 32.07
N LEU A 612 -14.18 -22.30 30.96
CA LEU A 612 -13.13 -21.43 30.42
C LEU A 612 -12.62 -20.44 31.48
N HIS A 613 -13.52 -19.69 32.11
CA HIS A 613 -13.19 -18.72 33.17
C HIS A 613 -12.46 -19.39 34.34
N SER A 614 -12.86 -20.62 34.73
CA SER A 614 -12.18 -21.37 35.80
C SER A 614 -10.74 -21.78 35.47
N ARG A 615 -10.37 -21.80 34.18
CA ARG A 615 -9.02 -22.09 33.68
C ARG A 615 -8.19 -20.83 33.37
N GLY A 616 -8.76 -19.64 33.55
CA GLY A 616 -8.14 -18.38 33.09
C GLY A 616 -8.15 -18.23 31.56
N MET A 617 -9.19 -18.76 30.90
CA MET A 617 -9.47 -18.57 29.48
C MET A 617 -10.72 -17.68 29.31
N HIS A 618 -10.85 -17.06 28.15
CA HIS A 618 -11.88 -16.08 27.81
C HIS A 618 -12.74 -16.58 26.63
N TYR A 619 -13.93 -15.99 26.48
CA TYR A 619 -14.89 -16.35 25.45
C TYR A 619 -15.43 -15.12 24.70
N VAL A 620 -15.31 -15.14 23.37
CA VAL A 620 -15.78 -14.07 22.47
C VAL A 620 -16.72 -14.68 21.42
N VAL A 621 -17.77 -13.94 21.05
CA VAL A 621 -18.72 -14.36 20.01
C VAL A 621 -18.93 -13.28 18.97
N ILE A 622 -19.31 -13.70 17.76
CA ILE A 622 -19.78 -12.78 16.71
C ILE A 622 -21.14 -12.17 17.08
N THR A 623 -21.40 -10.94 16.61
CA THR A 623 -22.66 -10.20 16.73
C THR A 623 -22.80 -9.29 15.52
N ASP A 624 -23.89 -9.43 14.78
CA ASP A 624 -24.19 -8.67 13.57
C ASP A 624 -25.01 -7.40 13.90
N PRO A 625 -25.13 -6.43 12.98
CA PRO A 625 -26.14 -5.38 13.04
C PRO A 625 -27.51 -5.82 12.51
N GLY A 626 -27.64 -7.01 11.92
CA GLY A 626 -28.85 -7.42 11.19
C GLY A 626 -29.95 -8.02 12.07
N ILE A 627 -30.84 -7.21 12.64
CA ILE A 627 -31.87 -7.69 13.56
C ILE A 627 -33.10 -8.23 12.80
N SER A 628 -33.44 -9.52 12.94
CA SER A 628 -34.59 -10.16 12.24
C SER A 628 -35.90 -9.39 12.48
N SER A 629 -36.55 -8.94 11.40
CA SER A 629 -37.83 -8.20 11.44
C SER A 629 -39.07 -9.07 11.18
N VAL A 630 -38.88 -10.38 10.93
CA VAL A 630 -39.96 -11.30 10.51
C VAL A 630 -40.50 -12.19 11.63
N GLU A 631 -39.93 -12.12 12.83
CA GLU A 631 -40.37 -12.92 13.98
C GLU A 631 -41.74 -12.43 14.48
N PRO A 632 -42.61 -13.31 15.03
CA PRO A 632 -43.86 -12.87 15.64
C PRO A 632 -43.63 -11.86 16.78
N ALA A 633 -44.43 -10.79 16.83
CA ALA A 633 -44.29 -9.74 17.85
C ALA A 633 -44.35 -10.30 19.28
N ASN A 634 -43.47 -9.81 20.16
CA ASN A 634 -43.20 -10.31 21.52
C ASN A 634 -42.54 -11.71 21.56
N THR A 635 -41.85 -12.13 20.50
CA THR A 635 -41.06 -13.39 20.49
C THR A 635 -39.58 -13.21 20.17
N TYR A 636 -39.14 -12.00 19.82
CA TYR A 636 -37.73 -11.68 19.59
C TYR A 636 -37.41 -10.28 20.14
N PRO A 637 -37.07 -10.20 21.45
CA PRO A 637 -36.93 -8.94 22.17
C PRO A 637 -36.02 -7.88 21.51
N PRO A 638 -34.88 -8.21 20.87
CA PRO A 638 -34.07 -7.21 20.18
C PRO A 638 -34.86 -6.42 19.11
N TYR A 639 -35.70 -7.09 18.33
CA TYR A 639 -36.57 -6.38 17.36
C TYR A 639 -37.69 -5.61 18.06
N ASP A 640 -38.41 -6.25 18.99
CA ASP A 640 -39.52 -5.64 19.72
C ASP A 640 -39.07 -4.37 20.49
N HIS A 641 -37.88 -4.39 21.11
CA HIS A 641 -37.27 -3.26 21.81
C HIS A 641 -36.77 -2.16 20.86
N GLY A 642 -36.10 -2.53 19.76
CA GLY A 642 -35.62 -1.56 18.77
C GLY A 642 -36.76 -0.79 18.07
N VAL A 643 -37.91 -1.46 17.86
CA VAL A 643 -39.16 -0.81 17.42
C VAL A 643 -39.68 0.13 18.51
N ALA A 644 -39.77 -0.32 19.76
CA ALA A 644 -40.30 0.48 20.87
C ALA A 644 -39.45 1.74 21.18
N LEU A 645 -38.12 1.66 21.00
CA LEU A 645 -37.19 2.77 21.15
C LEU A 645 -37.02 3.61 19.87
N ASN A 646 -37.64 3.21 18.76
CA ASN A 646 -37.56 3.82 17.44
C ASN A 646 -36.12 4.09 16.97
N CYS A 647 -35.21 3.13 17.20
CA CYS A 647 -33.77 3.29 16.94
C CYS A 647 -33.26 2.44 15.76
N PHE A 648 -34.13 2.06 14.83
CA PHE A 648 -33.75 1.47 13.54
C PHE A 648 -33.67 2.53 12.44
N VAL A 649 -32.72 2.36 11.51
CA VAL A 649 -32.55 3.20 10.31
C VAL A 649 -33.85 3.25 9.52
N LYS A 650 -34.18 4.42 8.96
CA LYS A 650 -35.42 4.63 8.20
C LYS A 650 -35.18 4.70 6.70
N ASN A 651 -36.18 4.32 5.92
CA ASN A 651 -36.22 4.57 4.49
C ASN A 651 -36.63 6.03 4.18
N SER A 652 -36.81 6.37 2.90
CA SER A 652 -37.24 7.70 2.49
C SER A 652 -38.67 8.08 2.95
N THR A 653 -39.53 7.11 3.23
CA THR A 653 -40.92 7.27 3.72
C THR A 653 -41.07 7.24 5.25
N ASP A 654 -39.96 7.26 6.01
CA ASP A 654 -39.91 7.22 7.48
C ASP A 654 -40.36 5.90 8.13
N GLU A 655 -40.50 4.85 7.32
CA GLU A 655 -40.67 3.46 7.74
C GLU A 655 -39.29 2.82 8.01
N ILE A 656 -39.24 1.68 8.70
CA ILE A 656 -37.97 0.98 8.96
C ILE A 656 -37.42 0.44 7.63
N ILE A 657 -36.12 0.64 7.36
CA ILE A 657 -35.49 0.01 6.19
C ILE A 657 -35.19 -1.47 6.48
N GLU A 658 -35.57 -2.34 5.55
CA GLU A 658 -35.34 -3.78 5.63
C GLU A 658 -34.33 -4.23 4.57
N GLY A 659 -33.23 -4.83 5.00
CA GLY A 659 -32.27 -5.55 4.16
C GLY A 659 -32.30 -7.05 4.46
N ARG A 660 -31.18 -7.74 4.22
CA ARG A 660 -31.01 -9.18 4.45
C ARG A 660 -29.56 -9.52 4.76
N VAL A 661 -29.33 -10.32 5.79
CA VAL A 661 -28.02 -10.91 6.14
C VAL A 661 -28.24 -12.40 6.47
N TRP A 662 -27.55 -12.97 7.46
CA TRP A 662 -27.43 -14.41 7.71
C TRP A 662 -28.74 -15.18 7.94
N THR A 663 -29.80 -14.55 8.47
CA THR A 663 -31.12 -15.21 8.61
C THR A 663 -31.75 -15.58 7.26
N GLY A 664 -31.32 -14.93 6.16
CA GLY A 664 -31.96 -15.03 4.85
C GLY A 664 -33.35 -14.38 4.77
N LYS A 665 -33.77 -13.62 5.79
CA LYS A 665 -35.09 -12.97 5.90
C LYS A 665 -34.99 -11.45 5.68
N SER A 666 -36.04 -10.72 6.04
CA SER A 666 -35.92 -9.27 6.24
C SER A 666 -35.24 -9.03 7.59
N GLN A 667 -34.29 -8.10 7.61
CA GLN A 667 -33.58 -7.65 8.81
C GLN A 667 -33.56 -6.11 8.85
N ALA A 668 -33.82 -5.55 10.03
CA ALA A 668 -33.72 -4.13 10.33
C ALA A 668 -32.34 -3.80 10.91
N TYR A 669 -31.82 -2.63 10.56
CA TYR A 669 -30.48 -2.18 10.96
C TYR A 669 -30.60 -1.11 12.06
N PRO A 670 -29.99 -1.30 13.25
CA PRO A 670 -29.91 -0.26 14.27
C PRO A 670 -29.25 0.99 13.72
N ASP A 671 -29.80 2.15 14.01
CA ASP A 671 -29.14 3.42 13.75
C ASP A 671 -28.27 3.78 14.95
N PHE A 672 -27.02 3.32 14.94
CA PHE A 672 -26.07 3.59 16.03
C PHE A 672 -25.72 5.09 16.21
N SER A 673 -26.18 5.98 15.32
CA SER A 673 -26.12 7.45 15.52
C SER A 673 -27.30 8.02 16.33
N HIS A 674 -28.36 7.25 16.53
CA HIS A 674 -29.57 7.67 17.27
C HIS A 674 -29.32 7.66 18.79
N PRO A 675 -29.74 8.69 19.56
CA PRO A 675 -29.45 8.79 20.99
C PRO A 675 -30.01 7.63 21.84
N ASN A 676 -31.08 6.97 21.38
CA ASN A 676 -31.61 5.78 22.05
C ASN A 676 -30.81 4.50 21.71
N ALA A 677 -30.01 4.47 20.64
CA ALA A 677 -29.40 3.23 20.14
C ALA A 677 -28.32 2.69 21.08
N SER A 678 -27.54 3.54 21.74
CA SER A 678 -26.59 3.10 22.77
C SER A 678 -27.30 2.45 23.97
N ALA A 679 -28.48 2.94 24.35
CA ALA A 679 -29.28 2.37 25.44
C ALA A 679 -29.94 1.05 25.03
N TYR A 680 -30.47 0.96 23.80
CA TYR A 680 -30.93 -0.28 23.17
C TYR A 680 -29.82 -1.35 23.15
N TRP A 681 -28.68 -1.02 22.55
CA TRP A 681 -27.56 -1.95 22.38
C TRP A 681 -26.97 -2.41 23.73
N THR A 682 -26.87 -1.50 24.71
CA THR A 682 -26.49 -1.85 26.09
C THR A 682 -27.49 -2.80 26.72
N THR A 683 -28.79 -2.64 26.46
CA THR A 683 -29.84 -3.53 26.99
C THR A 683 -29.75 -4.93 26.38
N GLU A 684 -29.58 -5.07 25.06
CA GLU A 684 -29.50 -6.40 24.44
C GLU A 684 -28.20 -7.13 24.78
N ILE A 685 -27.05 -6.42 24.84
CA ILE A 685 -25.80 -7.01 25.33
C ILE A 685 -25.94 -7.40 26.82
N ALA A 686 -26.62 -6.61 27.65
CA ALA A 686 -26.88 -6.98 29.05
C ALA A 686 -27.73 -8.27 29.16
N ASN A 687 -28.87 -8.31 28.46
CA ASN A 687 -29.79 -9.45 28.42
C ASN A 687 -29.07 -10.71 27.95
N PHE A 688 -28.22 -10.61 26.93
CA PHE A 688 -27.46 -11.74 26.43
C PHE A 688 -26.30 -12.14 27.37
N HIS A 689 -25.63 -11.20 28.02
CA HIS A 689 -24.57 -11.48 28.99
C HIS A 689 -25.09 -12.22 30.24
N GLU A 690 -26.36 -12.05 30.62
CA GLU A 690 -27.01 -12.90 31.65
C GLU A 690 -27.17 -14.37 31.20
N ILE A 691 -27.24 -14.63 29.89
CA ILE A 691 -27.34 -15.98 29.32
C ILE A 691 -25.93 -16.56 29.08
N VAL A 692 -25.03 -15.77 28.46
CA VAL A 692 -23.69 -16.16 28.05
C VAL A 692 -22.71 -15.06 28.47
N PRO A 693 -21.92 -15.22 29.55
CA PRO A 693 -21.07 -14.16 30.08
C PRO A 693 -19.79 -13.97 29.25
N THR A 694 -19.93 -13.36 28.07
CA THR A 694 -18.85 -13.12 27.09
C THR A 694 -17.88 -12.03 27.55
N ASP A 695 -16.58 -12.28 27.41
CA ASP A 695 -15.52 -11.33 27.77
C ASP A 695 -15.30 -10.21 26.74
N GLY A 696 -15.87 -10.36 25.54
CA GLY A 696 -15.84 -9.38 24.47
C GLY A 696 -16.74 -9.79 23.29
N LEU A 697 -16.99 -8.87 22.37
CA LEU A 697 -17.77 -9.12 21.15
C LEU A 697 -16.93 -8.91 19.89
N TRP A 698 -17.21 -9.73 18.89
CA TRP A 698 -16.77 -9.55 17.52
C TRP A 698 -17.94 -8.96 16.73
N ILE A 699 -17.86 -7.67 16.39
CA ILE A 699 -18.88 -6.98 15.61
C ILE A 699 -18.50 -7.02 14.13
N ASP A 700 -19.34 -7.70 13.34
CA ASP A 700 -19.09 -8.00 11.93
C ASP A 700 -20.22 -7.46 11.04
N MET A 701 -20.08 -7.59 9.72
CA MET A 701 -21.09 -7.19 8.73
C MET A 701 -21.51 -5.70 8.83
N ASN A 702 -20.61 -4.87 9.35
CA ASN A 702 -20.93 -3.55 9.90
C ASN A 702 -20.44 -2.36 9.06
N GLU A 703 -20.30 -2.57 7.75
CA GLU A 703 -20.12 -1.51 6.75
C GLU A 703 -21.29 -0.52 6.60
N PRO A 704 -22.60 -0.86 6.70
CA PRO A 704 -23.24 -2.15 6.96
C PRO A 704 -23.40 -3.01 5.69
N SER A 705 -23.21 -4.31 5.84
CA SER A 705 -23.40 -5.32 4.79
C SER A 705 -24.89 -5.67 4.59
N ASN A 706 -25.27 -5.93 3.35
CA ASN A 706 -26.63 -6.28 2.94
C ASN A 706 -26.58 -7.22 1.72
N PHE A 707 -27.20 -8.39 1.81
CA PHE A 707 -27.27 -9.40 0.75
C PHE A 707 -28.31 -9.06 -0.35
N VAL A 708 -28.88 -7.86 -0.31
CA VAL A 708 -29.66 -7.24 -1.39
C VAL A 708 -29.20 -5.79 -1.55
N ASP A 709 -29.14 -5.27 -2.77
CA ASP A 709 -28.65 -3.91 -3.01
C ASP A 709 -29.70 -2.88 -2.52
N GLY A 710 -29.38 -2.18 -1.43
CA GLY A 710 -30.18 -1.10 -0.86
C GLY A 710 -31.26 -1.55 0.13
N SER A 711 -32.26 -2.31 -0.33
CA SER A 711 -33.32 -2.86 0.53
C SER A 711 -34.06 -4.02 -0.14
N VAL A 712 -34.86 -4.78 0.63
CA VAL A 712 -35.73 -5.85 0.07
C VAL A 712 -36.82 -5.31 -0.87
N TYR A 713 -37.02 -4.00 -0.93
CA TYR A 713 -37.92 -3.28 -1.84
C TYR A 713 -37.17 -2.46 -2.92
N GLY A 714 -35.84 -2.51 -2.95
CA GLY A 714 -34.97 -1.64 -3.76
C GLY A 714 -34.84 -0.23 -3.19
N CYS A 715 -34.36 0.72 -4.01
CA CYS A 715 -34.20 2.14 -3.64
C CYS A 715 -35.06 3.06 -4.50
N PRO A 716 -35.47 4.25 -3.97
CA PRO A 716 -36.17 5.26 -4.76
C PRO A 716 -35.23 5.89 -5.81
N GLN A 717 -35.78 6.33 -6.95
CA GLN A 717 -35.00 7.13 -7.90
C GLN A 717 -34.64 8.49 -7.28
N SER A 718 -33.34 8.74 -7.10
CA SER A 718 -32.80 9.93 -6.45
C SER A 718 -31.36 10.20 -6.92
N PRO A 719 -30.94 11.48 -7.08
CA PRO A 719 -29.55 11.84 -7.33
C PRO A 719 -28.56 11.34 -6.26
N LEU A 720 -29.04 10.91 -5.09
CA LEU A 720 -28.20 10.30 -4.05
C LEU A 720 -27.87 8.81 -4.35
N GLU A 721 -28.78 8.07 -4.99
CA GLU A 721 -28.49 6.68 -5.41
C GLU A 721 -27.68 6.66 -6.72
N THR A 722 -27.89 7.66 -7.58
CA THR A 722 -27.17 7.87 -8.84
C THR A 722 -26.53 9.26 -8.87
N PRO A 723 -25.39 9.48 -8.17
CA PRO A 723 -24.67 10.76 -8.18
C PRO A 723 -24.12 11.11 -9.57
N PRO A 724 -23.85 12.39 -9.85
CA PRO A 724 -23.31 12.84 -11.15
C PRO A 724 -21.86 12.37 -11.39
N TYR A 725 -21.14 12.01 -10.34
CA TYR A 725 -19.87 11.29 -10.38
C TYR A 725 -19.97 10.06 -9.46
N LEU A 726 -19.51 8.91 -9.93
CA LEU A 726 -19.49 7.67 -9.16
C LEU A 726 -18.02 7.25 -8.96
N PRO A 727 -17.50 7.22 -7.72
CA PRO A 727 -16.19 6.67 -7.40
C PRO A 727 -16.04 5.19 -7.80
N GLY A 728 -14.83 4.63 -7.69
CA GLY A 728 -14.49 3.26 -8.10
C GLY A 728 -15.09 2.11 -7.26
N ILE A 729 -16.34 2.23 -6.82
CA ILE A 729 -16.99 1.28 -5.91
C ILE A 729 -17.10 -0.13 -6.52
N ALA A 730 -17.07 -1.16 -5.67
CA ALA A 730 -17.11 -2.56 -6.10
C ALA A 730 -18.54 -3.02 -6.44
N GLY A 731 -19.20 -2.37 -7.39
CA GLY A 731 -20.61 -2.60 -7.68
C GLY A 731 -21.19 -1.85 -8.90
N ALA A 732 -22.52 -1.75 -8.94
CA ALA A 732 -23.25 -1.04 -10.00
C ALA A 732 -23.71 0.37 -9.57
N GLY A 733 -23.61 0.69 -8.28
CA GLY A 733 -23.99 1.95 -7.64
C GLY A 733 -23.65 1.91 -6.15
N LEU A 734 -23.76 3.05 -5.46
CA LEU A 734 -23.34 3.16 -4.04
C LEU A 734 -24.09 2.19 -3.10
N ASN A 735 -25.35 1.87 -3.40
CA ASN A 735 -26.17 0.96 -2.62
C ASN A 735 -25.83 -0.54 -2.82
N THR A 736 -24.80 -0.86 -3.63
CA THR A 736 -24.37 -2.26 -3.85
C THR A 736 -23.89 -2.86 -2.53
N ARG A 737 -24.42 -4.03 -2.16
CA ARG A 737 -24.15 -4.73 -0.88
C ARG A 737 -24.40 -3.93 0.41
N THR A 738 -25.15 -2.82 0.36
CA THR A 738 -25.41 -1.99 1.56
C THR A 738 -26.84 -1.42 1.57
N LEU A 739 -27.11 -0.35 2.34
CA LEU A 739 -28.41 0.31 2.40
C LEU A 739 -28.60 1.36 1.29
N CYS A 740 -29.83 1.81 1.07
CA CYS A 740 -30.10 2.91 0.13
C CYS A 740 -29.47 4.21 0.63
N MET A 741 -28.91 5.01 -0.27
CA MET A 741 -28.27 6.30 0.03
C MET A 741 -29.25 7.33 0.61
N THR A 742 -30.52 7.22 0.22
CA THR A 742 -31.66 7.97 0.74
C THR A 742 -32.17 7.51 2.11
N ALA A 743 -31.58 6.46 2.70
CA ALA A 743 -31.91 6.04 4.06
C ALA A 743 -31.51 7.12 5.10
N LYS A 744 -32.34 7.27 6.12
CA LYS A 744 -32.22 8.30 7.16
C LYS A 744 -31.72 7.69 8.46
N HIS A 745 -30.61 8.24 8.93
CA HIS A 745 -30.09 8.13 10.28
C HIS A 745 -30.42 9.41 11.06
N TYR A 746 -30.31 9.37 12.38
CA TYR A 746 -30.47 10.52 13.26
C TYR A 746 -29.45 11.63 12.96
N ALA A 747 -28.19 11.25 12.70
CA ALA A 747 -27.14 12.20 12.37
C ALA A 747 -27.15 12.69 10.90
N GLY A 748 -27.98 12.14 10.01
CA GLY A 748 -28.00 12.51 8.59
C GLY A 748 -28.45 11.41 7.64
N LEU A 749 -28.12 11.55 6.35
CA LEU A 749 -28.42 10.55 5.32
C LEU A 749 -27.29 9.52 5.20
N HIS A 750 -27.65 8.28 4.85
CA HIS A 750 -26.70 7.18 4.66
C HIS A 750 -25.61 7.51 3.62
N TYR A 751 -25.96 8.26 2.56
CA TYR A 751 -25.01 8.86 1.61
C TYR A 751 -23.78 9.57 2.22
N ASN A 752 -23.90 10.10 3.45
CA ASN A 752 -22.81 10.75 4.18
C ASN A 752 -22.26 9.92 5.35
N LEU A 753 -23.04 8.96 5.86
CA LEU A 753 -22.79 8.26 7.12
C LEU A 753 -22.47 6.77 6.95
N HIS A 754 -22.54 6.24 5.72
CA HIS A 754 -22.25 4.86 5.38
C HIS A 754 -20.89 4.40 5.97
N SER A 755 -19.79 5.05 5.55
CA SER A 755 -18.43 4.77 6.05
C SER A 755 -18.22 4.98 7.56
N MET A 756 -19.24 5.44 8.29
CA MET A 756 -19.21 5.66 9.74
C MET A 756 -20.00 4.62 10.54
N TYR A 757 -20.66 3.65 9.89
CA TYR A 757 -21.53 2.71 10.60
C TYR A 757 -20.76 1.85 11.62
N GLY A 758 -19.61 1.30 11.21
CA GLY A 758 -18.72 0.52 12.08
C GLY A 758 -18.18 1.28 13.29
N ILE A 759 -17.78 2.55 13.14
CA ILE A 759 -17.28 3.37 14.27
C ILE A 759 -18.40 3.70 15.27
N TYR A 760 -19.62 3.96 14.78
CA TYR A 760 -20.79 4.16 15.65
C TYR A 760 -21.17 2.88 16.42
N GLN A 761 -21.18 1.72 15.76
CA GLN A 761 -21.44 0.44 16.45
C GLN A 761 -20.33 0.11 17.47
N ALA A 762 -19.06 0.35 17.13
CA ALA A 762 -17.93 0.13 18.04
C ALA A 762 -18.02 1.05 19.27
N ALA A 763 -18.37 2.32 19.09
CA ALA A 763 -18.57 3.26 20.20
C ALA A 763 -19.74 2.83 21.11
N ALA A 764 -20.87 2.39 20.52
CA ALA A 764 -22.00 1.86 21.27
C ALA A 764 -21.64 0.57 22.04
N THR A 765 -20.91 -0.36 21.41
CA THR A 765 -20.47 -1.62 21.99
C THR A 765 -19.48 -1.40 23.14
N ARG A 766 -18.51 -0.49 22.97
CA ARG A 766 -17.60 -0.08 24.04
C ARG A 766 -18.36 0.53 25.23
N SER A 767 -19.34 1.38 24.96
CA SER A 767 -20.18 2.02 26.00
C SER A 767 -21.02 0.99 26.77
N ALA A 768 -21.54 -0.04 26.08
CA ALA A 768 -22.26 -1.14 26.70
C ALA A 768 -21.38 -1.93 27.69
N PHE A 769 -20.17 -2.33 27.27
CA PHE A 769 -19.24 -3.05 28.14
C PHE A 769 -18.79 -2.23 29.37
N ILE A 770 -18.53 -0.92 29.21
CA ILE A 770 -18.22 -0.03 30.35
C ILE A 770 -19.42 0.08 31.29
N SER A 771 -20.64 0.10 30.77
CA SER A 771 -21.86 0.13 31.58
C SER A 771 -22.11 -1.17 32.36
N LEU A 772 -21.74 -2.31 31.78
CA LEU A 772 -21.84 -3.63 32.40
C LEU A 772 -20.75 -3.88 33.45
N ASN A 773 -19.51 -3.48 33.17
CA ASN A 773 -18.40 -3.63 34.10
C ASN A 773 -17.47 -2.40 34.07
N PRO A 774 -17.80 -1.32 34.82
CA PRO A 774 -17.04 -0.07 34.81
C PRO A 774 -15.64 -0.16 35.44
N ASN A 775 -15.22 -1.36 35.86
CA ASN A 775 -13.86 -1.62 36.33
C ASN A 775 -13.00 -2.37 35.32
N LYS A 776 -13.55 -2.98 34.25
CA LYS A 776 -12.78 -3.74 33.24
C LYS A 776 -12.68 -3.01 31.90
N ARG A 777 -11.61 -3.30 31.15
CA ARG A 777 -11.43 -2.90 29.74
C ARG A 777 -12.38 -3.69 28.85
N PRO A 778 -13.23 -3.02 28.05
CA PRO A 778 -13.94 -3.65 26.95
C PRO A 778 -12.97 -4.28 25.94
N PHE A 779 -13.32 -5.46 25.42
CA PHE A 779 -12.78 -5.97 24.16
C PHE A 779 -13.90 -5.99 23.10
N ALA A 780 -13.63 -5.31 21.98
CA ALA A 780 -14.46 -5.34 20.79
C ALA A 780 -13.55 -5.49 19.57
N LEU A 781 -13.91 -6.33 18.61
CA LEU A 781 -13.21 -6.50 17.33
C LEU A 781 -14.19 -6.09 16.21
N SER A 782 -13.84 -5.11 15.37
CA SER A 782 -14.72 -4.56 14.31
C SER A 782 -14.16 -4.81 12.91
N ARG A 783 -15.04 -5.17 11.95
CA ARG A 783 -14.63 -5.29 10.54
C ARG A 783 -14.48 -3.89 9.94
N SER A 784 -15.60 -3.21 9.73
CA SER A 784 -15.59 -1.84 9.25
C SER A 784 -14.96 -0.90 10.29
N SER A 785 -14.23 0.11 9.79
CA SER A 785 -13.49 1.06 10.60
C SER A 785 -13.42 2.43 9.94
N PHE A 786 -13.48 3.49 10.75
CA PHE A 786 -13.32 4.86 10.27
C PHE A 786 -12.19 5.57 11.01
N ILE A 787 -11.82 6.77 10.58
CA ILE A 787 -10.87 7.66 11.24
C ILE A 787 -11.09 7.66 12.77
N GLY A 788 -10.06 7.30 13.56
CA GLY A 788 -10.14 7.29 15.03
C GLY A 788 -10.81 6.07 15.68
N GLN A 789 -11.14 5.01 14.92
CA GLN A 789 -11.72 3.74 15.39
C GLN A 789 -11.02 3.13 16.63
N GLY A 790 -9.70 3.29 16.75
CA GLY A 790 -8.89 2.69 17.82
C GLY A 790 -9.29 3.09 19.25
N GLN A 791 -10.07 4.17 19.41
CA GLN A 791 -10.73 4.55 20.67
C GLN A 791 -11.82 3.57 21.13
N PHE A 792 -12.28 2.70 20.23
CA PHE A 792 -13.49 1.91 20.40
C PHE A 792 -13.27 0.41 20.22
N SER A 793 -12.51 -0.03 19.22
CA SER A 793 -12.28 -1.46 18.92
C SER A 793 -10.86 -1.79 18.43
N ALA A 794 -10.53 -3.08 18.50
CA ALA A 794 -9.58 -3.74 17.63
C ALA A 794 -10.15 -3.90 16.20
N HIS A 795 -9.34 -4.39 15.27
CA HIS A 795 -9.73 -4.70 13.89
C HIS A 795 -9.05 -5.98 13.38
N TRP A 796 -9.60 -6.62 12.34
CA TRP A 796 -8.92 -7.66 11.55
C TRP A 796 -9.19 -7.42 10.07
N THR A 797 -8.23 -7.76 9.21
CA THR A 797 -8.21 -7.44 7.77
C THR A 797 -9.18 -8.28 6.92
N GLY A 798 -10.33 -8.67 7.48
CA GLY A 798 -11.41 -9.42 6.85
C GLY A 798 -11.03 -10.78 6.25
N ASP A 799 -11.76 -11.13 5.20
CA ASP A 799 -11.93 -12.50 4.68
C ASP A 799 -10.77 -12.99 3.80
N VAL A 800 -9.52 -12.80 4.26
CA VAL A 800 -8.31 -13.14 3.49
C VAL A 800 -8.29 -14.60 3.01
N SER A 801 -8.02 -14.82 1.72
CA SER A 801 -7.80 -16.16 1.15
C SER A 801 -6.61 -16.91 1.78
N SER A 802 -6.72 -18.24 1.82
CA SER A 802 -5.68 -19.18 2.26
C SER A 802 -4.58 -19.38 1.21
N ASP A 803 -3.88 -18.30 0.85
CA ASP A 803 -2.76 -18.32 -0.09
C ASP A 803 -1.55 -17.46 0.34
N TRP A 804 -0.46 -17.58 -0.41
CA TRP A 804 0.81 -16.90 -0.12
C TRP A 804 0.81 -15.40 -0.45
N SER A 805 -0.11 -14.94 -1.30
CA SER A 805 -0.25 -13.51 -1.60
C SER A 805 -0.81 -12.78 -0.40
N HIS A 806 -1.89 -13.28 0.22
CA HIS A 806 -2.45 -12.65 1.42
C HIS A 806 -1.57 -12.85 2.67
N LEU A 807 -0.78 -13.93 2.76
CA LEU A 807 0.31 -14.01 3.74
C LEU A 807 1.27 -12.81 3.59
N GLN A 808 1.66 -12.47 2.35
CA GLN A 808 2.58 -11.35 2.07
C GLN A 808 1.93 -9.99 2.33
N THR A 809 0.74 -9.71 1.76
CA THR A 809 0.11 -8.38 1.86
C THR A 809 -0.28 -8.03 3.30
N SER A 810 -0.62 -9.03 4.13
CA SER A 810 -0.99 -8.84 5.54
C SER A 810 0.01 -8.00 6.35
N ILE A 811 1.30 -8.02 5.97
CA ILE A 811 2.32 -7.18 6.60
C ILE A 811 2.05 -5.70 6.32
N GLY A 812 1.80 -5.33 5.06
CA GLY A 812 1.46 -3.97 4.67
C GLY A 812 0.13 -3.50 5.28
N ASP A 813 -0.89 -4.37 5.27
CA ASP A 813 -2.22 -4.10 5.83
C ASP A 813 -2.12 -3.76 7.34
N ILE A 814 -1.40 -4.58 8.11
CA ILE A 814 -1.17 -4.40 9.56
C ILE A 814 -0.33 -3.15 9.89
N LEU A 815 0.64 -2.82 9.02
CA LEU A 815 1.45 -1.61 9.15
C LEU A 815 0.61 -0.33 8.87
N ASN A 816 -0.27 -0.38 7.87
CA ASN A 816 -1.25 0.69 7.59
C ASN A 816 -2.14 0.94 8.81
N PHE A 817 -2.73 -0.10 9.41
CA PHE A 817 -3.57 0.06 10.60
C PHE A 817 -2.84 0.56 11.85
N ASN A 818 -1.53 0.32 11.98
CA ASN A 818 -0.71 0.95 13.03
C ASN A 818 -0.54 2.46 12.80
N MET A 819 -0.51 2.93 11.54
CA MET A 819 -0.51 4.36 11.21
C MET A 819 -1.89 5.01 11.38
N PHE A 820 -2.98 4.28 11.11
CA PHE A 820 -4.36 4.72 11.35
C PHE A 820 -4.77 4.73 12.84
N GLY A 821 -3.85 4.42 13.75
CA GLY A 821 -4.12 4.42 15.19
C GLY A 821 -4.98 3.25 15.66
N ILE A 822 -5.03 2.13 14.92
CA ILE A 822 -5.65 0.87 15.34
C ILE A 822 -4.54 -0.18 15.56
N PRO A 823 -3.70 -0.05 16.59
CA PRO A 823 -2.54 -0.92 16.79
C PRO A 823 -2.90 -2.36 17.16
N LEU A 824 -4.11 -2.65 17.66
CA LEU A 824 -4.58 -4.01 17.93
C LEU A 824 -5.26 -4.56 16.67
N VAL A 825 -4.43 -5.05 15.75
CA VAL A 825 -4.81 -5.52 14.42
C VAL A 825 -4.05 -6.80 14.04
N GLY A 826 -4.64 -7.62 13.17
CA GLY A 826 -4.05 -8.84 12.61
C GLY A 826 -4.87 -9.35 11.43
N ALA A 827 -4.26 -10.21 10.60
CA ALA A 827 -4.98 -10.99 9.59
C ALA A 827 -5.37 -12.37 10.15
N ASP A 828 -6.37 -13.02 9.57
CA ASP A 828 -6.78 -14.36 10.00
C ASP A 828 -5.72 -15.41 9.63
N ILE A 829 -5.05 -15.92 10.66
CA ILE A 829 -3.84 -16.73 10.53
C ILE A 829 -4.17 -18.05 9.84
N CYS A 830 -3.39 -18.37 8.80
CA CYS A 830 -3.56 -19.46 7.82
C CYS A 830 -4.55 -19.18 6.66
N GLY A 831 -5.25 -18.05 6.71
CA GLY A 831 -6.27 -17.62 5.75
C GLY A 831 -7.68 -18.10 6.12
N PHE A 832 -8.68 -17.27 5.89
CA PHE A 832 -10.10 -17.61 6.07
C PHE A 832 -10.65 -18.40 4.90
N ALA A 833 -10.43 -17.92 3.67
CA ALA A 833 -11.10 -18.41 2.47
C ALA A 833 -10.30 -19.52 1.74
N GLY A 834 -10.82 -20.74 1.80
CA GLY A 834 -10.27 -21.92 1.11
C GLY A 834 -9.37 -22.80 1.99
N ASP A 835 -9.05 -23.99 1.49
CA ASP A 835 -8.19 -24.96 2.18
C ASP A 835 -6.72 -24.49 2.23
N THR A 836 -6.23 -24.15 3.43
CA THR A 836 -4.79 -23.90 3.65
C THR A 836 -3.93 -25.16 3.45
N THR A 837 -2.60 -24.97 3.41
CA THR A 837 -1.63 -26.08 3.36
C THR A 837 -0.78 -26.16 4.63
N PRO A 838 -0.20 -27.32 5.00
CA PRO A 838 0.63 -27.44 6.20
C PRO A 838 1.89 -26.56 6.18
N GLU A 839 2.41 -26.22 5.00
CA GLU A 839 3.52 -25.26 4.87
C GLU A 839 3.04 -23.82 5.06
N LEU A 840 2.01 -23.41 4.29
CA LEU A 840 1.44 -22.07 4.37
C LEU A 840 0.98 -21.74 5.79
N CYS A 841 0.20 -22.62 6.41
CA CYS A 841 -0.31 -22.40 7.75
C CYS A 841 0.81 -22.37 8.80
N LEU A 842 1.89 -23.14 8.65
CA LEU A 842 3.05 -23.04 9.53
C LEU A 842 3.77 -21.69 9.36
N ARG A 843 3.99 -21.22 8.12
CA ARG A 843 4.59 -19.89 7.88
C ARG A 843 3.69 -18.75 8.36
N TRP A 844 2.37 -18.88 8.21
CA TRP A 844 1.41 -17.90 8.69
C TRP A 844 1.32 -17.89 10.22
N GLN A 845 1.37 -19.04 10.90
CA GLN A 845 1.45 -19.10 12.37
C GLN A 845 2.78 -18.53 12.90
N GLN A 846 3.88 -18.77 12.19
CA GLN A 846 5.17 -18.17 12.48
C GLN A 846 5.13 -16.63 12.39
N LEU A 847 4.55 -16.07 11.31
CA LEU A 847 4.37 -14.62 11.14
C LEU A 847 3.35 -14.05 12.14
N GLY A 848 2.18 -14.66 12.23
CA GLY A 848 1.03 -14.22 13.01
C GLY A 848 1.23 -14.25 14.52
N ALA A 849 2.19 -15.04 15.01
CA ALA A 849 2.69 -14.93 16.38
C ALA A 849 3.20 -13.51 16.72
N PHE A 850 3.59 -12.71 15.73
CA PHE A 850 4.08 -11.33 15.88
C PHE A 850 3.10 -10.25 15.41
N TYR A 851 1.92 -10.61 14.88
CA TYR A 851 0.83 -9.64 14.70
C TYR A 851 0.40 -9.09 16.07
N PRO A 852 0.03 -7.81 16.22
CA PRO A 852 -0.49 -7.30 17.48
C PRO A 852 -1.70 -8.10 18.00
N PHE A 853 -2.69 -8.38 17.15
CA PHE A 853 -3.80 -9.31 17.40
C PHE A 853 -3.54 -10.65 16.68
N ALA A 854 -3.63 -11.78 17.38
CA ALA A 854 -3.27 -13.09 16.84
C ALA A 854 -4.44 -14.09 16.91
N ARG A 855 -5.25 -14.13 15.83
CA ARG A 855 -6.39 -15.04 15.66
C ARG A 855 -6.14 -16.03 14.53
N ASN A 856 -6.30 -17.33 14.81
CA ASN A 856 -6.54 -18.33 13.77
C ASN A 856 -8.06 -18.47 13.62
N HIS A 857 -8.55 -18.21 12.40
CA HIS A 857 -9.94 -18.30 12.00
C HIS A 857 -10.00 -19.03 10.65
N ASN A 858 -11.19 -19.45 10.22
CA ASN A 858 -11.35 -20.35 9.06
C ASN A 858 -12.82 -20.35 8.60
N SER A 859 -13.06 -20.41 7.30
CA SER A 859 -14.41 -20.43 6.74
C SER A 859 -15.14 -21.77 6.92
N GLN A 860 -16.45 -21.77 6.67
CA GLN A 860 -17.30 -22.95 6.78
C GLN A 860 -16.94 -23.98 5.70
N GLY A 861 -16.93 -25.26 6.08
CA GLY A 861 -16.69 -26.38 5.16
C GLY A 861 -15.23 -26.63 4.76
N GLN A 862 -14.31 -25.70 5.05
CA GLN A 862 -12.87 -25.91 4.86
C GLN A 862 -12.30 -26.90 5.89
N LYS A 863 -11.16 -27.52 5.60
CA LYS A 863 -10.48 -28.44 6.56
C LYS A 863 -10.11 -27.75 7.88
N ASP A 864 -9.99 -28.53 8.94
CA ASP A 864 -9.41 -28.12 10.22
C ASP A 864 -7.99 -27.54 10.00
N GLN A 865 -7.72 -26.34 10.52
CA GLN A 865 -6.42 -25.64 10.40
C GLN A 865 -5.93 -24.99 11.69
N ASP A 866 -6.54 -25.35 12.82
CA ASP A 866 -5.99 -25.07 14.14
C ASP A 866 -4.65 -25.84 14.34
N PRO A 867 -3.73 -25.36 15.18
CA PRO A 867 -2.37 -25.92 15.26
C PRO A 867 -2.27 -27.44 15.50
N ALA A 868 -3.22 -28.02 16.24
CA ALA A 868 -3.30 -29.46 16.54
C ALA A 868 -4.03 -30.30 15.47
N ALA A 869 -4.42 -29.71 14.33
CA ALA A 869 -4.94 -30.45 13.16
C ALA A 869 -3.82 -31.06 12.30
N PHE A 870 -2.58 -30.56 12.42
CA PHE A 870 -1.44 -30.93 11.58
C PHE A 870 -0.58 -32.06 12.19
N SER A 871 0.51 -32.41 11.49
CA SER A 871 1.51 -33.36 12.01
C SER A 871 2.24 -32.80 13.24
N VAL A 872 2.67 -33.67 14.15
CA VAL A 872 3.38 -33.32 15.40
C VAL A 872 4.56 -32.35 15.16
N ASN A 873 5.31 -32.51 14.06
CA ASN A 873 6.43 -31.61 13.74
C ASN A 873 5.95 -30.19 13.42
N VAL A 874 4.86 -30.06 12.65
CA VAL A 874 4.23 -28.76 12.34
C VAL A 874 3.63 -28.15 13.60
N THR A 875 2.88 -28.93 14.39
CA THR A 875 2.30 -28.47 15.66
C THR A 875 3.39 -27.99 16.64
N ASN A 876 4.54 -28.67 16.72
CA ASN A 876 5.67 -28.24 17.56
C ASN A 876 6.33 -26.94 17.06
N ALA A 877 6.44 -26.75 15.74
CA ALA A 877 6.98 -25.51 15.18
C ALA A 877 6.04 -24.31 15.38
N ILE A 878 4.72 -24.50 15.19
CA ILE A 878 3.69 -23.50 15.55
C ILE A 878 3.77 -23.16 17.05
N LYS A 879 3.86 -24.19 17.89
CA LYS A 879 4.00 -24.04 19.35
C LYS A 879 5.22 -23.22 19.74
N SER A 880 6.36 -23.40 19.07
CA SER A 880 7.58 -22.62 19.31
C SER A 880 7.37 -21.12 19.03
N ALA A 881 6.71 -20.78 17.92
CA ALA A 881 6.36 -19.39 17.59
C ALA A 881 5.37 -18.79 18.60
N LEU A 882 4.32 -19.52 18.98
CA LEU A 882 3.35 -19.06 19.98
C LEU A 882 3.95 -18.95 21.39
N GLN A 883 4.85 -19.85 21.80
CA GLN A 883 5.59 -19.70 23.06
C GLN A 883 6.56 -18.50 23.03
N THR A 884 7.11 -18.17 21.86
CA THR A 884 7.91 -16.94 21.66
C THR A 884 7.04 -15.68 21.79
N ARG A 885 5.83 -15.66 21.21
CA ARG A 885 4.82 -14.61 21.45
C ARG A 885 4.54 -14.45 22.95
N TYR A 886 4.23 -15.55 23.64
CA TYR A 886 3.86 -15.51 25.06
C TYR A 886 5.01 -15.04 25.96
N ARG A 887 6.27 -15.28 25.56
CA ARG A 887 7.44 -14.67 26.22
C ARG A 887 7.54 -13.16 26.02
N LEU A 888 7.11 -12.65 24.88
CA LEU A 888 7.17 -11.23 24.48
C LEU A 888 5.97 -10.37 24.94
N LEU A 889 4.94 -10.95 25.55
CA LEU A 889 3.73 -10.18 25.94
C LEU A 889 3.99 -9.01 26.90
N PRO A 890 4.97 -9.03 27.84
CA PRO A 890 5.33 -7.83 28.61
C PRO A 890 5.84 -6.67 27.75
N TYR A 891 6.54 -6.99 26.65
CA TYR A 891 7.01 -6.00 25.68
C TYR A 891 5.85 -5.46 24.84
N PHE A 892 4.99 -6.34 24.29
CA PHE A 892 3.77 -5.90 23.60
C PHE A 892 2.88 -5.02 24.48
N ASN A 893 2.63 -5.41 25.75
CA ASN A 893 1.85 -4.61 26.70
C ASN A 893 2.48 -3.23 26.96
N SER A 894 3.81 -3.15 27.00
CA SER A 894 4.55 -1.88 27.15
C SER A 894 4.47 -1.00 25.90
N LEU A 895 4.45 -1.60 24.71
CA LEU A 895 4.21 -0.89 23.44
C LEU A 895 2.76 -0.40 23.33
N PHE A 896 1.78 -1.19 23.75
CA PHE A 896 0.37 -0.77 23.82
C PHE A 896 0.15 0.37 24.83
N PHE A 897 0.80 0.31 26.00
CA PHE A 897 0.84 1.45 26.93
C PHE A 897 1.35 2.73 26.27
N ARG A 898 2.41 2.65 25.45
CA ARG A 898 2.89 3.81 24.69
C ARG A 898 1.90 4.25 23.62
N ALA A 899 1.29 3.33 22.87
CA ALA A 899 0.26 3.66 21.89
C ALA A 899 -0.89 4.47 22.52
N SER A 900 -1.44 4.00 23.65
CA SER A 900 -2.52 4.68 24.37
C SER A 900 -2.09 5.99 25.04
N LEU A 901 -0.82 6.11 25.46
CA LEU A 901 -0.32 7.31 26.11
C LEU A 901 0.02 8.44 25.12
N ASN A 902 0.67 8.12 23.99
CA ASN A 902 1.25 9.12 23.09
C ASN A 902 1.15 8.83 21.57
N GLY A 903 0.40 7.81 21.13
CA GLY A 903 0.28 7.49 19.70
C GLY A 903 1.50 6.79 19.08
N SER A 904 2.33 6.14 19.90
CA SER A 904 3.36 5.22 19.39
C SER A 904 2.74 4.05 18.63
N THR A 905 3.35 3.65 17.51
CA THR A 905 3.02 2.39 16.82
C THR A 905 3.45 1.17 17.64
N VAL A 906 2.73 0.04 17.54
CA VAL A 906 3.13 -1.22 18.20
C VAL A 906 4.02 -2.04 17.27
N VAL A 907 3.63 -2.17 15.99
CA VAL A 907 4.50 -2.65 14.90
C VAL A 907 4.70 -1.56 13.86
N ARG A 908 5.88 -1.51 13.25
CA ARG A 908 6.29 -0.40 12.37
C ARG A 908 7.19 -0.84 11.20
N PRO A 909 7.17 -0.11 10.07
CA PRO A 909 8.12 -0.29 8.97
C PRO A 909 9.56 0.02 9.43
N LEU A 910 10.57 -0.54 8.73
CA LEU A 910 11.97 -0.28 9.07
C LEU A 910 12.33 1.22 8.99
N PHE A 911 11.73 1.97 8.06
CA PHE A 911 12.01 3.40 7.91
C PHE A 911 11.53 4.26 9.10
N PHE A 912 10.71 3.74 10.02
CA PHE A 912 10.37 4.48 11.25
C PHE A 912 11.57 4.60 12.21
N GLU A 913 12.46 3.61 12.21
CA GLU A 913 13.66 3.56 13.06
C GLU A 913 14.94 3.93 12.32
N PHE A 914 14.89 3.94 10.98
CA PHE A 914 16.03 4.19 10.09
C PHE A 914 15.67 5.13 8.92
N PRO A 915 14.98 6.27 9.14
CA PRO A 915 14.47 7.11 8.05
C PRO A 915 15.57 7.77 7.20
N GLN A 916 16.81 7.81 7.69
CA GLN A 916 17.98 8.30 6.95
C GLN A 916 18.56 7.25 5.97
N ASP A 917 17.97 6.05 5.88
CA ASP A 917 18.37 5.00 4.94
C ASP A 917 17.23 4.72 3.95
N PRO A 918 17.19 5.37 2.77
CA PRO A 918 16.05 5.27 1.83
C PRO A 918 15.85 3.86 1.26
N ARG A 919 16.81 2.94 1.45
CA ARG A 919 16.65 1.52 1.11
C ARG A 919 15.62 0.82 2.01
N THR A 920 15.25 1.41 3.14
CA THR A 920 14.22 0.91 4.06
C THR A 920 12.79 1.33 3.66
N TYR A 921 12.65 2.27 2.72
CA TYR A 921 11.34 2.81 2.31
C TYR A 921 10.51 1.75 1.57
N SER A 922 11.14 0.96 0.70
CA SER A 922 10.52 -0.12 -0.07
C SER A 922 10.63 -1.50 0.61
N VAL A 923 10.77 -1.58 1.94
CA VAL A 923 10.83 -2.87 2.65
C VAL A 923 9.45 -3.17 3.22
N ASP A 924 8.75 -4.09 2.55
CA ASP A 924 7.41 -4.58 2.89
C ASP A 924 7.43 -6.01 3.47
N GLY A 925 8.39 -6.84 3.07
CA GLY A 925 8.57 -8.20 3.59
C GLY A 925 9.20 -8.32 5.00
N GLN A 926 9.44 -7.20 5.71
CA GLN A 926 9.98 -7.17 7.07
C GLN A 926 9.33 -6.04 7.88
N PHE A 927 9.23 -6.22 9.20
CA PHE A 927 8.75 -5.18 10.11
C PHE A 927 9.46 -5.24 11.47
N LEU A 928 9.23 -4.22 12.29
CA LEU A 928 9.72 -4.12 13.65
C LEU A 928 8.55 -4.22 14.64
N VAL A 929 8.72 -4.99 15.72
CA VAL A 929 7.91 -4.89 16.94
C VAL A 929 8.60 -3.89 17.85
N GLY A 930 7.96 -2.73 18.07
CA GLY A 930 8.59 -1.58 18.72
C GLY A 930 9.86 -1.09 18.00
N PRO A 931 10.78 -0.42 18.71
CA PRO A 931 12.08 -0.02 18.15
C PRO A 931 13.16 -1.13 18.19
N GLY A 932 12.87 -2.28 18.83
CA GLY A 932 13.90 -3.18 19.35
C GLY A 932 13.96 -4.58 18.77
N LEU A 933 12.93 -5.06 18.06
CA LEU A 933 12.85 -6.44 17.56
C LEU A 933 12.42 -6.47 16.09
N MET A 934 13.24 -7.01 15.19
CA MET A 934 12.97 -7.14 13.76
C MET A 934 12.50 -8.54 13.41
N ILE A 935 11.42 -8.64 12.64
CA ILE A 935 10.82 -9.88 12.16
C ILE A 935 11.11 -10.02 10.66
N SER A 936 11.69 -11.16 10.28
CA SER A 936 11.99 -11.53 8.89
C SER A 936 11.28 -12.87 8.57
N PRO A 937 10.00 -12.83 8.17
CA PRO A 937 9.20 -14.02 7.87
C PRO A 937 9.58 -14.69 6.56
N VAL A 938 9.15 -15.95 6.39
CA VAL A 938 9.11 -16.62 5.09
C VAL A 938 7.73 -16.41 4.47
N ILE A 939 7.68 -15.58 3.43
CA ILE A 939 6.45 -15.19 2.72
C ILE A 939 6.27 -15.89 1.35
N THR A 940 7.09 -16.90 1.04
CA THR A 940 7.06 -17.62 -0.25
C THR A 940 7.16 -19.15 -0.08
N PRO A 941 6.52 -19.95 -0.97
CA PRO A 941 6.46 -21.40 -0.85
C PRO A 941 7.79 -22.11 -1.17
N ASN A 942 8.05 -23.22 -0.48
CA ASN A 942 9.27 -24.05 -0.56
C ASN A 942 10.56 -23.32 -0.17
N THR A 943 10.46 -22.17 0.50
CA THR A 943 11.58 -21.32 0.86
C THR A 943 12.22 -21.75 2.19
N THR A 944 13.53 -22.02 2.16
CA THR A 944 14.35 -22.41 3.32
C THR A 944 15.51 -21.45 3.63
N GLU A 945 15.65 -20.38 2.86
CA GLU A 945 16.60 -19.28 3.05
C GLU A 945 15.93 -18.01 2.50
N ILE A 946 16.06 -16.87 3.20
CA ILE A 946 15.47 -15.59 2.79
C ILE A 946 16.54 -14.52 2.63
N LEU A 947 16.31 -13.59 1.70
CA LEU A 947 17.05 -12.34 1.63
C LEU A 947 16.36 -11.32 2.55
N SER A 948 17.09 -10.68 3.45
CA SER A 948 16.54 -9.69 4.40
C SER A 948 17.49 -8.51 4.56
N TYR A 949 16.92 -7.31 4.62
CA TYR A 949 17.66 -6.08 4.84
C TYR A 949 17.98 -5.90 6.33
N PHE A 950 19.24 -5.61 6.63
CA PHE A 950 19.73 -5.25 7.96
C PHE A 950 20.25 -3.81 7.93
N PRO A 951 19.49 -2.84 8.48
CA PRO A 951 19.94 -1.46 8.66
C PRO A 951 21.23 -1.37 9.50
N ALA A 952 21.93 -0.25 9.37
CA ALA A 952 23.22 -0.04 10.04
C ALA A 952 23.10 -0.11 11.58
N GLY A 953 23.84 -1.01 12.22
CA GLY A 953 23.84 -1.23 13.66
C GLY A 953 24.25 -2.66 14.05
N ARG A 954 24.37 -2.94 15.35
CA ARG A 954 24.50 -4.32 15.85
C ARG A 954 23.11 -4.96 15.87
N TRP A 955 23.01 -6.19 15.38
CA TRP A 955 21.81 -7.02 15.47
C TRP A 955 22.21 -8.39 16.00
N PHE A 956 21.35 -9.03 16.77
CA PHE A 956 21.59 -10.37 17.29
C PHE A 956 20.39 -11.26 17.03
N ASP A 957 20.59 -12.51 16.66
CA ASP A 957 19.51 -13.50 16.61
C ASP A 957 18.88 -13.64 18.01
N TYR A 958 17.55 -13.56 18.08
CA TYR A 958 16.80 -13.54 19.34
C TYR A 958 16.98 -14.85 20.14
N TYR A 959 17.09 -15.99 19.46
CA TYR A 959 17.09 -17.31 20.09
C TYR A 959 18.48 -17.74 20.62
N THR A 960 19.55 -17.35 19.92
CA THR A 960 20.93 -17.76 20.21
C THR A 960 21.82 -16.65 20.79
N GLY A 961 21.51 -15.39 20.50
CA GLY A 961 22.35 -14.23 20.83
C GLY A 961 23.55 -14.00 19.92
N LEU A 962 23.68 -14.75 18.83
CA LEU A 962 24.74 -14.57 17.83
C LEU A 962 24.57 -13.24 17.07
N GLU A 963 25.67 -12.50 16.92
CA GLU A 963 25.69 -11.20 16.22
C GLU A 963 25.64 -11.34 14.69
N VAL A 964 24.90 -10.45 14.03
CA VAL A 964 24.62 -10.43 12.59
C VAL A 964 25.06 -9.08 11.99
N ASP A 965 25.58 -9.12 10.76
CA ASP A 965 26.39 -8.07 10.14
C ASP A 965 25.58 -6.86 9.60
N GLY A 966 25.00 -6.07 10.51
CA GLY A 966 24.21 -4.88 10.21
C GLY A 966 25.02 -3.70 9.64
N LYS A 967 25.45 -3.81 8.38
CA LYS A 967 26.16 -2.75 7.64
C LYS A 967 25.24 -1.84 6.81
N GLY A 968 23.92 -1.98 6.90
CA GLY A 968 23.00 -1.39 5.92
C GLY A 968 23.07 -2.16 4.60
N ALA A 969 22.73 -3.45 4.65
CA ALA A 969 22.90 -4.39 3.55
C ALA A 969 21.83 -5.50 3.56
N TRP A 970 21.62 -6.14 2.41
CA TRP A 970 20.83 -7.35 2.29
C TRP A 970 21.68 -8.58 2.64
N LEU A 971 21.19 -9.43 3.55
CA LEU A 971 21.85 -10.66 4.00
C LEU A 971 20.98 -11.88 3.68
N HIS A 972 21.61 -13.01 3.37
CA HIS A 972 20.96 -14.31 3.29
C HIS A 972 20.83 -14.90 4.70
N LEU A 973 19.62 -15.25 5.11
CA LEU A 973 19.31 -15.87 6.40
C LEU A 973 18.76 -17.29 6.19
N PRO A 974 19.35 -18.32 6.81
CA PRO A 974 18.72 -19.63 6.90
C PRO A 974 17.34 -19.52 7.54
N ALA A 975 16.33 -20.10 6.89
CA ALA A 975 14.94 -20.07 7.33
C ALA A 975 14.29 -21.44 7.16
N PRO A 976 14.80 -22.51 7.80
CA PRO A 976 14.19 -23.85 7.73
C PRO A 976 12.73 -23.81 8.20
N LEU A 977 11.98 -24.87 7.90
CA LEU A 977 10.52 -24.90 8.03
C LEU A 977 10.03 -24.62 9.47
N ASP A 978 10.84 -24.96 10.48
CA ASP A 978 10.60 -24.74 11.90
C ASP A 978 11.06 -23.37 12.43
N THR A 979 11.80 -22.58 11.65
CA THR A 979 12.36 -21.27 12.05
C THR A 979 11.68 -20.10 11.35
N ILE A 980 11.38 -19.05 12.12
CA ILE A 980 11.21 -17.66 11.65
C ILE A 980 12.36 -16.82 12.19
N ASN A 981 12.94 -15.98 11.34
CA ASN A 981 14.07 -15.12 11.71
C ASN A 981 13.58 -13.93 12.54
N VAL A 982 14.15 -13.77 13.74
CA VAL A 982 13.78 -12.74 14.71
C VAL A 982 15.08 -12.17 15.30
N HIS A 983 15.29 -10.87 15.17
CA HIS A 983 16.55 -10.23 15.55
C HIS A 983 16.34 -9.07 16.52
N ILE A 984 17.08 -9.04 17.64
CA ILE A 984 17.08 -7.92 18.59
C ILE A 984 18.12 -6.87 18.16
N ARG A 985 17.70 -5.60 18.16
CA ARG A 985 18.54 -4.44 17.83
C ARG A 985 19.44 -4.08 19.01
N GLY A 986 20.75 -3.96 18.77
CA GLY A 986 21.71 -3.45 19.76
C GLY A 986 21.33 -2.04 20.22
N GLY A 987 21.24 -1.85 21.54
CA GLY A 987 20.67 -0.67 22.19
C GLY A 987 19.38 -0.96 22.96
N SER A 988 18.83 -2.17 22.86
CA SER A 988 17.51 -2.53 23.41
C SER A 988 17.58 -3.34 24.71
N ILE A 989 16.65 -3.08 25.63
CA ILE A 989 16.30 -3.95 26.75
C ILE A 989 14.83 -4.35 26.60
N ILE A 990 14.57 -5.65 26.40
CA ILE A 990 13.23 -6.21 26.23
C ILE A 990 12.83 -6.99 27.50
N PRO A 991 11.73 -6.63 28.18
CA PRO A 991 11.20 -7.43 29.27
C PRO A 991 10.44 -8.65 28.73
N LEU A 992 10.66 -9.80 29.36
CA LEU A 992 10.04 -11.07 29.05
C LEU A 992 9.45 -11.69 30.33
N GLN A 993 8.51 -12.62 30.19
CA GLN A 993 8.13 -13.60 31.21
C GLN A 993 8.21 -14.99 30.58
N ASN A 994 8.20 -16.07 31.37
CA ASN A 994 8.04 -17.40 30.78
C ASN A 994 6.58 -17.64 30.39
N GLY A 995 6.35 -18.00 29.12
CA GLY A 995 5.03 -18.26 28.57
C GLY A 995 4.41 -19.55 29.11
N GLU A 996 3.10 -19.53 29.29
CA GLU A 996 2.26 -20.65 29.75
C GLU A 996 1.13 -20.90 28.74
N VAL A 997 0.18 -21.78 29.08
CA VAL A 997 -0.99 -22.05 28.23
C VAL A 997 -1.95 -20.85 28.15
N THR A 998 -2.00 -19.99 29.17
CA THR A 998 -2.82 -18.75 29.20
C THR A 998 -2.03 -17.57 29.78
N THR A 999 -2.44 -16.33 29.48
CA THR A 999 -1.86 -15.13 30.11
C THR A 999 -2.15 -15.05 31.61
N THR A 1000 -3.28 -15.59 32.09
CA THR A 1000 -3.56 -15.69 33.53
C THR A 1000 -2.48 -16.47 34.28
N ALA A 1001 -1.93 -17.53 33.65
CA ALA A 1001 -0.81 -18.27 34.20
C ALA A 1001 0.53 -17.55 33.95
N SER A 1002 0.83 -17.11 32.72
CA SER A 1002 2.15 -16.55 32.39
C SER A 1002 2.46 -15.25 33.12
N ARG A 1003 1.45 -14.43 33.43
CA ARG A 1003 1.59 -13.18 34.19
C ARG A 1003 2.08 -13.39 35.63
N LEU A 1004 1.98 -14.62 36.17
CA LEU A 1004 2.50 -14.97 37.50
C LEU A 1004 3.98 -15.38 37.48
N ASN A 1005 4.54 -15.70 36.31
CA ASN A 1005 5.94 -16.14 36.20
C ASN A 1005 6.92 -14.99 36.44
N PRO A 1006 8.14 -15.25 36.96
CA PRO A 1006 9.18 -14.23 37.09
C PRO A 1006 9.53 -13.56 35.76
N PHE A 1007 9.94 -12.31 35.84
CA PHE A 1007 10.45 -11.57 34.69
C PHE A 1007 11.88 -11.99 34.34
N GLU A 1008 12.17 -11.91 33.04
CA GLU A 1008 13.51 -11.96 32.47
C GLU A 1008 13.77 -10.63 31.74
N LEU A 1009 15.00 -10.10 31.79
CA LEU A 1009 15.42 -9.01 30.90
C LEU A 1009 16.36 -9.56 29.84
N LEU A 1010 16.03 -9.31 28.57
CA LEU A 1010 16.93 -9.54 27.45
C LEU A 1010 17.56 -8.21 27.01
N VAL A 1011 18.88 -8.11 27.16
CA VAL A 1011 19.68 -6.92 26.86
C VAL A 1011 20.53 -7.17 25.62
N ALA A 1012 20.45 -6.31 24.61
CA ALA A 1012 21.36 -6.32 23.47
C ALA A 1012 22.17 -5.03 23.46
N LEU A 1013 23.50 -5.11 23.55
CA LEU A 1013 24.36 -3.92 23.52
C LEU A 1013 24.46 -3.32 22.12
N ASN A 1014 24.45 -2.00 22.02
CA ASN A 1014 24.92 -1.32 20.80
C ASN A 1014 26.45 -1.40 20.68
N ALA A 1015 27.01 -0.74 19.65
CA ALA A 1015 28.45 -0.55 19.56
C ALA A 1015 28.88 0.57 20.54
N GLY A 1016 29.85 0.29 21.40
CA GLY A 1016 30.42 1.31 22.29
C GLY A 1016 31.03 2.47 21.51
N SER A 1017 30.95 3.68 22.08
CA SER A 1017 31.32 4.90 21.36
C SER A 1017 32.83 5.03 21.14
N ALA A 1018 33.28 4.73 19.91
CA ALA A 1018 34.21 5.66 19.27
C ALA A 1018 33.45 6.99 19.03
N SER A 1019 34.08 8.14 19.33
CA SER A 1019 33.41 9.44 19.16
C SER A 1019 32.99 9.67 17.70
N ALA A 1020 31.82 10.28 17.50
CA ALA A 1020 31.15 10.41 16.20
C ALA A 1020 31.87 11.33 15.19
N SER A 1021 33.02 10.89 14.66
CA SER A 1021 33.68 11.46 13.47
C SER A 1021 34.81 10.56 12.93
N ALA A 1022 34.49 9.54 12.13
CA ALA A 1022 35.42 8.87 11.19
C ALA A 1022 34.66 8.06 10.13
N SER A 1023 35.25 7.90 8.95
CA SER A 1023 34.69 7.11 7.84
C SER A 1023 34.91 5.59 8.02
N ALA A 1024 34.15 4.78 7.29
CA ALA A 1024 34.19 3.32 7.38
C ALA A 1024 35.48 2.71 6.79
N SER A 1025 36.34 2.14 7.64
CA SER A 1025 37.05 0.88 7.37
C SER A 1025 37.89 0.42 8.57
N ALA A 1026 37.56 -0.74 9.17
CA ALA A 1026 38.47 -1.70 9.82
C ALA A 1026 37.66 -2.75 10.60
N SER A 1027 38.03 -4.03 10.50
CA SER A 1027 37.62 -5.03 11.48
C SER A 1027 38.56 -4.99 12.69
N ALA A 1028 38.05 -4.51 13.83
CA ALA A 1028 38.75 -4.56 15.11
C ALA A 1028 37.72 -4.73 16.24
N SER A 1029 38.07 -5.47 17.29
CA SER A 1029 37.22 -5.65 18.47
C SER A 1029 37.03 -4.31 19.19
N ALA A 1030 35.83 -3.73 19.09
CA ALA A 1030 35.50 -2.47 19.73
C ALA A 1030 35.20 -2.68 21.22
N SER A 1031 36.26 -2.80 22.02
CA SER A 1031 36.20 -2.89 23.49
C SER A 1031 35.79 -1.54 24.11
N GLY A 1032 34.54 -1.15 23.88
CA GLY A 1032 33.91 0.04 24.42
C GLY A 1032 32.57 -0.33 25.03
N ASN A 1033 32.31 0.19 26.23
CA ASN A 1033 31.14 -0.13 27.04
C ASN A 1033 29.83 0.22 26.30
N GLY A 1034 29.28 -0.75 25.57
CA GLY A 1034 28.02 -0.60 24.85
C GLY A 1034 26.88 -0.26 25.80
N SER A 1035 25.92 0.50 25.31
CA SER A 1035 24.72 0.87 26.06
C SER A 1035 23.48 0.15 25.55
N ALA A 1036 22.49 0.05 26.42
CA ALA A 1036 21.16 -0.44 26.10
C ALA A 1036 20.12 0.23 27.00
N SER A 1037 18.89 0.40 26.50
CA SER A 1037 17.77 0.96 27.27
C SER A 1037 16.44 0.30 26.90
N GLY A 1038 15.49 0.36 27.82
CA GLY A 1038 14.13 -0.16 27.63
C GLY A 1038 13.29 0.04 28.88
N GLU A 1039 12.08 -0.51 28.90
CA GLU A 1039 11.15 -0.33 30.00
C GLU A 1039 10.10 -1.44 30.08
N LEU A 1040 9.44 -1.52 31.22
CA LEU A 1040 8.33 -2.41 31.51
C LEU A 1040 7.18 -1.62 32.13
N PHE A 1041 6.03 -1.65 31.47
CA PHE A 1041 4.73 -1.26 32.03
C PHE A 1041 3.99 -2.50 32.55
N PHE A 1042 3.51 -2.43 33.79
CA PHE A 1042 2.76 -3.51 34.44
C PHE A 1042 1.60 -2.97 35.27
N ASP A 1043 0.42 -3.51 35.02
CA ASP A 1043 -0.84 -3.28 35.72
C ASP A 1043 -1.47 -4.64 36.09
N ASP A 1044 -2.72 -4.65 36.58
CA ASP A 1044 -3.46 -5.92 36.78
C ASP A 1044 -3.79 -6.66 35.48
N GLY A 1045 -3.70 -5.97 34.34
CA GLY A 1045 -3.94 -6.49 33.00
C GLY A 1045 -5.36 -6.28 32.50
N GLU A 1046 -6.29 -5.73 33.29
CA GLU A 1046 -7.69 -5.56 32.87
C GLU A 1046 -8.41 -4.31 33.38
N GLN A 1047 -7.89 -3.57 34.37
CA GLN A 1047 -8.62 -2.45 34.94
C GLN A 1047 -8.78 -1.27 33.97
N LEU A 1048 -9.97 -0.69 33.95
CA LEU A 1048 -10.29 0.55 33.24
C LEU A 1048 -9.71 1.78 33.97
N ASP A 1049 -9.36 2.83 33.22
CA ASP A 1049 -8.75 4.08 33.67
C ASP A 1049 -7.40 3.95 34.43
N VAL A 1050 -6.61 2.89 34.23
CA VAL A 1050 -5.32 2.72 34.94
C VAL A 1050 -4.34 3.88 34.72
N LEU A 1051 -4.39 4.53 33.55
CA LEU A 1051 -3.49 5.62 33.17
C LEU A 1051 -3.83 6.89 33.97
N GLU A 1052 -5.11 7.23 33.99
CA GLU A 1052 -5.73 8.36 34.68
C GLU A 1052 -5.62 8.20 36.20
N ARG A 1053 -5.77 6.97 36.71
CA ARG A 1053 -5.63 6.61 38.13
C ARG A 1053 -4.16 6.41 38.57
N GLY A 1054 -3.19 6.49 37.65
CA GLY A 1054 -1.78 6.17 37.93
C GLY A 1054 -1.54 4.76 38.51
N SER A 1055 -2.47 3.84 38.28
CA SER A 1055 -2.58 2.55 38.99
C SER A 1055 -1.78 1.44 38.31
N PHE A 1056 -0.55 1.77 37.90
CA PHE A 1056 0.38 0.90 37.19
C PHE A 1056 1.81 1.10 37.71
N THR A 1057 2.62 0.05 37.62
CA THR A 1057 4.07 0.08 37.78
C THR A 1057 4.72 0.40 36.43
N LEU A 1058 5.68 1.32 36.41
CA LEU A 1058 6.50 1.63 35.24
C LEU A 1058 7.97 1.67 35.68
N VAL A 1059 8.77 0.76 35.13
CA VAL A 1059 10.20 0.64 35.41
C VAL A 1059 10.97 0.86 34.11
N GLN A 1060 11.94 1.78 34.14
CA GLN A 1060 12.88 2.00 33.05
C GLN A 1060 14.21 1.33 33.38
N PHE A 1061 14.85 0.75 32.38
CA PHE A 1061 16.12 0.04 32.49
C PHE A 1061 17.17 0.74 31.61
N ALA A 1062 18.38 0.89 32.13
CA ALA A 1062 19.52 1.37 31.37
C ALA A 1062 20.78 0.58 31.75
N LEU A 1063 21.47 0.06 30.75
CA LEU A 1063 22.84 -0.41 30.85
C LEU A 1063 23.75 0.65 30.24
N MET A 1064 24.62 1.23 31.06
CA MET A 1064 25.64 2.21 30.67
C MET A 1064 26.88 2.01 31.54
N GLU A 1065 28.08 2.28 31.01
CA GLU A 1065 29.35 2.20 31.76
C GLU A 1065 29.54 0.90 32.57
N ASN A 1066 29.11 -0.24 32.01
CA ASN A 1066 29.15 -1.56 32.63
C ASN A 1066 28.34 -1.66 33.94
N VAL A 1067 27.25 -0.89 34.04
CA VAL A 1067 26.22 -1.00 35.09
C VAL A 1067 24.84 -1.07 34.45
N LEU A 1068 24.13 -2.19 34.64
CA LEU A 1068 22.69 -2.28 34.42
C LEU A 1068 21.97 -1.74 35.65
N SER A 1069 21.03 -0.83 35.46
CA SER A 1069 20.29 -0.17 36.53
C SER A 1069 18.82 0.03 36.16
N SER A 1070 17.96 0.14 37.19
CA SER A 1070 16.53 0.40 37.04
C SER A 1070 16.12 1.72 37.69
N VAL A 1071 15.25 2.47 37.03
CA VAL A 1071 14.54 3.62 37.59
C VAL A 1071 13.06 3.29 37.68
N VAL A 1072 12.50 3.31 38.89
CA VAL A 1072 11.06 3.13 39.13
C VAL A 1072 10.39 4.49 38.92
N VAL A 1073 9.74 4.66 37.77
CA VAL A 1073 9.06 5.91 37.37
C VAL A 1073 7.67 5.98 38.01
N SER A 1074 6.97 4.85 38.07
CA SER A 1074 5.81 4.65 38.95
C SER A 1074 5.98 3.32 39.68
N PRO A 1075 5.81 3.26 41.01
CA PRO A 1075 5.85 2.00 41.74
C PRO A 1075 4.58 1.16 41.53
N GLY A 1076 3.43 1.79 41.25
CA GLY A 1076 2.13 1.12 41.12
C GLY A 1076 1.58 0.52 42.42
N LEU A 1077 0.27 0.27 42.43
CA LEU A 1077 -0.43 -0.35 43.57
C LEU A 1077 -0.25 -1.87 43.59
N TRP A 1078 -0.29 -2.51 42.43
CA TRP A 1078 -0.26 -3.97 42.26
C TRP A 1078 1.07 -4.61 42.66
N ASP A 1079 1.01 -5.85 43.13
CA ASP A 1079 2.20 -6.69 43.32
C ASP A 1079 2.70 -7.18 41.95
N ILE A 1080 4.00 -7.04 41.72
CA ILE A 1080 4.67 -7.43 40.46
C ILE A 1080 5.55 -8.67 40.71
N PRO A 1081 5.56 -9.66 39.80
CA PRO A 1081 6.57 -10.73 39.83
C PRO A 1081 8.01 -10.18 39.89
N ARG A 1082 8.91 -10.95 40.47
CA ARG A 1082 10.34 -10.59 40.59
C ARG A 1082 11.07 -10.74 39.26
N LEU A 1083 12.12 -9.96 39.06
CA LEU A 1083 13.13 -10.18 38.02
C LEU A 1083 14.10 -11.28 38.49
N ASP A 1084 14.18 -12.38 37.75
CA ASP A 1084 15.03 -13.53 38.13
C ASP A 1084 16.17 -13.86 37.15
N LEU A 1085 15.99 -13.57 35.85
CA LEU A 1085 17.01 -13.74 34.81
C LEU A 1085 17.36 -12.41 34.14
N VAL A 1086 18.65 -12.12 33.99
CA VAL A 1086 19.17 -11.15 33.00
C VAL A 1086 20.03 -11.92 32.00
N SER A 1087 19.76 -11.73 30.70
CA SER A 1087 20.61 -12.22 29.60
C SER A 1087 21.13 -11.04 28.80
N ILE A 1088 22.43 -11.04 28.46
CA ILE A 1088 23.10 -9.93 27.75
C ILE A 1088 23.82 -10.46 26.51
N TYR A 1089 23.51 -9.87 25.36
CA TYR A 1089 24.12 -10.16 24.06
C TYR A 1089 25.14 -9.07 23.70
N GLY A 1090 26.28 -9.49 23.14
CA GLY A 1090 27.31 -8.57 22.64
C GLY A 1090 28.14 -7.85 23.70
N MET A 1091 28.21 -8.42 24.91
CA MET A 1091 29.09 -8.02 26.02
C MET A 1091 30.24 -9.05 26.13
N ASP A 1092 31.46 -8.60 26.46
CA ASP A 1092 32.59 -9.50 26.75
C ASP A 1092 32.36 -10.35 28.03
N GLU A 1093 33.23 -11.33 28.30
CA GLU A 1093 33.18 -12.10 29.55
C GLU A 1093 33.70 -11.26 30.75
N PRO A 1094 32.89 -10.98 31.78
CA PRO A 1094 33.35 -10.23 32.95
C PRO A 1094 34.15 -11.11 33.90
N ARG A 1095 35.09 -10.52 34.64
CA ARG A 1095 35.79 -11.17 35.76
C ARG A 1095 34.89 -11.34 36.99
N ALA A 1096 33.92 -10.45 37.19
CA ALA A 1096 32.92 -10.55 38.26
C ALA A 1096 31.61 -9.83 37.88
N VAL A 1097 30.51 -10.29 38.46
CA VAL A 1097 29.19 -9.63 38.39
C VAL A 1097 28.74 -9.30 39.80
N VAL A 1098 28.40 -8.03 40.06
CA VAL A 1098 28.06 -7.54 41.40
C VAL A 1098 26.61 -7.06 41.44
N VAL A 1099 25.75 -7.80 42.16
CA VAL A 1099 24.33 -7.51 42.34
C VAL A 1099 24.11 -6.97 43.75
N GLY A 1100 23.61 -5.73 43.87
CA GLY A 1100 23.30 -5.14 45.18
C GLY A 1100 24.50 -5.03 46.14
N GLY A 1101 25.73 -4.98 45.62
CA GLY A 1101 26.97 -4.92 46.40
C GLY A 1101 27.49 -6.28 46.87
N LYS A 1102 27.11 -7.39 46.21
CA LYS A 1102 27.66 -8.74 46.41
C LYS A 1102 27.92 -9.42 45.07
N ASP A 1103 28.94 -10.27 45.03
CA ASP A 1103 29.22 -11.14 43.90
C ASP A 1103 28.03 -12.06 43.61
N ALA A 1104 27.72 -12.26 42.34
CA ALA A 1104 26.65 -13.13 41.85
C ALA A 1104 27.20 -14.16 40.86
N GLU A 1105 26.67 -15.38 40.90
CA GLU A 1105 27.01 -16.42 39.92
C GLU A 1105 26.41 -16.09 38.55
N PHE A 1106 27.20 -16.26 37.51
CA PHE A 1106 26.81 -16.06 36.11
C PHE A 1106 27.31 -17.21 35.23
N THR A 1107 26.74 -17.33 34.05
CA THR A 1107 27.25 -18.20 32.98
C THR A 1107 27.51 -17.36 31.74
N TYR A 1108 28.71 -17.48 31.17
CA TYR A 1108 29.03 -16.99 29.83
C TYR A 1108 29.12 -18.19 28.89
N ASP A 1109 28.54 -18.12 27.69
CA ASP A 1109 28.53 -19.22 26.72
C ASP A 1109 29.38 -18.96 25.47
N ALA A 1110 29.55 -20.01 24.66
CA ALA A 1110 30.38 -19.98 23.45
C ALA A 1110 29.82 -19.09 22.32
N MET A 1111 28.61 -18.53 22.48
CA MET A 1111 28.00 -17.57 21.55
C MET A 1111 28.18 -16.12 22.03
N GLY A 1112 28.82 -15.91 23.19
CA GLY A 1112 29.02 -14.57 23.76
C GLY A 1112 27.83 -14.06 24.59
N VAL A 1113 26.98 -14.97 25.11
CA VAL A 1113 25.83 -14.59 25.93
C VAL A 1113 26.14 -14.76 27.42
N LEU A 1114 26.16 -13.63 28.12
CA LEU A 1114 26.19 -13.58 29.58
C LEU A 1114 24.77 -13.79 30.15
N ARG A 1115 24.61 -14.66 31.16
CA ARG A 1115 23.34 -14.85 31.88
C ARG A 1115 23.55 -14.90 33.39
N ILE A 1116 22.70 -14.17 34.12
CA ILE A 1116 22.66 -14.13 35.60
C ILE A 1116 21.28 -14.63 36.04
N ARG A 1117 21.23 -15.62 36.93
CA ARG A 1117 19.99 -16.33 37.34
C ARG A 1117 19.75 -16.22 38.84
N SER A 1118 18.55 -16.58 39.30
CA SER A 1118 18.18 -16.56 40.73
C SER A 1118 18.29 -15.16 41.35
N LEU A 1119 18.13 -14.11 40.54
CA LEU A 1119 18.29 -12.71 40.97
C LEU A 1119 17.26 -12.34 42.05
N GLY A 1120 16.03 -12.85 41.96
CA GLY A 1120 14.95 -12.58 42.90
C GLY A 1120 14.68 -11.09 43.17
N LEU A 1121 15.01 -10.19 42.24
CA LEU A 1121 14.96 -8.74 42.44
C LEU A 1121 13.52 -8.22 42.41
N ASP A 1122 13.18 -7.33 43.34
CA ASP A 1122 11.92 -6.61 43.35
C ASP A 1122 11.96 -5.45 42.33
N LEU A 1123 11.10 -5.50 41.31
CA LEU A 1123 11.00 -4.46 40.28
C LEU A 1123 10.44 -3.14 40.81
N LYS A 1124 9.80 -3.11 41.99
CA LYS A 1124 9.35 -1.87 42.67
C LYS A 1124 10.46 -1.20 43.47
N THR A 1125 11.64 -1.82 43.57
CA THR A 1125 12.83 -1.29 44.27
C THR A 1125 13.98 -1.05 43.27
N PRO A 1126 14.54 0.18 43.16
CA PRO A 1126 15.67 0.45 42.28
C PRO A 1126 16.90 -0.42 42.57
N PHE A 1127 17.33 -1.22 41.59
CA PHE A 1127 18.49 -2.09 41.66
C PHE A 1127 19.66 -1.62 40.77
N LYS A 1128 20.84 -2.20 41.03
CA LYS A 1128 22.03 -2.11 40.18
C LYS A 1128 22.73 -3.46 40.09
N ILE A 1129 23.22 -3.78 38.90
CA ILE A 1129 24.08 -4.91 38.55
C ILE A 1129 25.30 -4.35 37.84
N ALA A 1130 26.49 -4.51 38.40
CA ALA A 1130 27.74 -4.04 37.81
C ALA A 1130 28.56 -5.22 37.23
N PHE A 1131 29.32 -4.95 36.17
CA PHE A 1131 30.12 -5.93 35.44
C PHE A 1131 31.59 -5.48 35.49
N GLU A 1132 32.45 -6.26 36.15
CA GLU A 1132 33.87 -5.94 36.31
C GLU A 1132 34.71 -6.67 35.26
N PHE A 1133 35.51 -5.91 34.50
CA PHE A 1133 36.38 -6.40 33.42
C PHE A 1133 37.86 -6.18 33.73
#